data_AF-A0ABD2BLB6-F1
#
_entry.id   AF-A0ABD2BLB6-F1
#
_cell.length_a   1.000
_cell.length_b   1.000
_cell.length_c   1.000
_cell.angle_alpha   90.00
_cell.angle_beta   90.00
_cell.angle_gamma   90.00
#
_symmetry.space_group_name_H-M   'P 1'
#
loop_
_entity.id
_entity.type
_entity.pdbx_description
1 polymer ?
#
loop_
_entity_poly.entity_id
_entity_poly.type
_entity_poly.pdbx_seq_one_letter_code
_entity_poly.pdbx_strand_id
1 'polypeptide(L)'
;MDSQEQHSTDFINVNPKSSSMSKTEFENLGFIIDNGKPKFKLDEPISTNFLPNVELTKSETSLDDSDTLSFVILGKKSLDSIQASSLATYSDIQQKCMSIDYNSIISSLNSSEIQEKLTELLQENVKLKETLKQNTVAMKQQFNTLVTWQEEVMNVHKHHKQKFTETRQLINILKQENAELKLKLCAVNADDAIVDNTKEFSNSLVKEFGNSIHLNQLQDKISSLTDELHNFKSNCAKLSEDVEKYISLPSMTNIQLKETTCTTEKQNPKTKELEEQHLEMNKLEEQNVKRNEPEEQNPKIKEHEEQNLEENKVEMGSSTEQVQIKEISQLNSSLKDEIQLLHSSINLNMKQMSDHIISPQSHYFTQSIKQYGEMLQEVTDCFIAQISRYSAIQKCIKDCINILDACETIKLPEQCEMVEKNWSLQLEQLQIYKDKLSIYQKTLHEEQLKLIIDRQNFIKIQNQFQKIFSDYNSILYELQMMSEENIRLNIMKDHISKESSQKITELEKHKNENEQKFNDIKTILEQERETWSEQKKLFDNLRKSLNMEYKRLIDQKKMLFSLHEEKALVDKQCQLHKSNEELLQTEKETLEQNYKQLIADADALRIQLEEKENALTQLTVINKEQDKELMQQKNEIELLKIQILYYEEDFNSEKRAKEELSVEKNQLQRELEIAYRKIGHLHHPELE
;
A
#
# COMPACT_ATOMS: atom_id res chain seq x y z
N MET A 1 48.71 32.05 9.85
CA MET A 1 47.70 33.08 10.17
C MET A 1 46.37 32.38 10.24
N ASP A 2 46.13 31.48 11.21
CA ASP A 2 46.08 31.69 12.68
C ASP A 2 44.98 32.71 13.03
N SER A 3 43.95 32.45 13.83
CA SER A 3 43.75 31.49 14.94
C SER A 3 42.27 31.03 14.96
N GLN A 4 41.87 29.79 15.28
CA GLN A 4 41.95 29.05 16.55
C GLN A 4 41.17 29.67 17.72
N GLU A 5 40.04 29.05 18.07
CA GLU A 5 39.71 28.79 19.48
C GLU A 5 38.88 27.50 19.61
N GLN A 6 39.26 26.73 20.62
CA GLN A 6 38.91 25.35 20.90
C GLN A 6 37.72 25.30 21.86
N HIS A 7 36.91 24.24 21.82
CA HIS A 7 36.54 23.54 23.06
C HIS A 7 36.20 22.08 22.76
N SER A 8 36.98 21.23 23.43
CA SER A 8 36.92 19.77 23.52
C SER A 8 35.91 19.35 24.59
N THR A 9 35.20 18.23 24.39
CA THR A 9 35.12 17.11 25.36
C THR A 9 34.39 15.89 24.77
N ASP A 10 35.19 14.85 24.55
CA ASP A 10 35.05 13.44 24.92
C ASP A 10 33.80 12.59 24.61
N PHE A 11 34.11 11.53 23.86
CA PHE A 11 33.37 10.31 23.57
C PHE A 11 33.01 9.50 24.82
N ILE A 12 31.75 9.03 24.89
CA ILE A 12 31.41 7.71 25.44
C ILE A 12 30.58 6.96 24.40
N ASN A 13 31.23 5.94 23.83
CA ASN A 13 30.68 4.98 22.89
C ASN A 13 29.85 3.95 23.68
N VAL A 14 28.51 4.04 23.60
CA VAL A 14 27.60 3.00 24.12
C VAL A 14 26.99 2.25 22.95
N ASN A 15 27.52 1.06 22.73
CA ASN A 15 27.04 0.05 21.80
C ASN A 15 25.63 -0.43 22.21
N PRO A 16 24.57 -0.27 21.38
CA PRO A 16 23.30 -0.90 21.67
C PRO A 16 23.42 -2.38 21.29
N LYS A 17 23.59 -3.25 22.29
CA LYS A 17 23.27 -4.67 22.16
C LYS A 17 21.81 -4.77 21.70
N SER A 18 21.64 -4.98 20.41
CA SER A 18 20.40 -5.43 19.81
C SER A 18 20.02 -6.74 20.51
N SER A 19 18.92 -6.72 21.25
CA SER A 19 18.25 -7.96 21.67
C SER A 19 17.69 -8.61 20.41
N SER A 20 18.53 -9.39 19.73
CA SER A 20 18.07 -10.31 18.70
C SER A 20 17.20 -11.36 19.40
N MET A 21 15.88 -11.19 19.34
CA MET A 21 14.95 -12.27 19.64
C MET A 21 15.32 -13.46 18.75
N SER A 22 15.47 -14.61 19.39
CA SER A 22 16.00 -15.80 18.72
C SER A 22 14.96 -16.36 17.76
N LYS A 23 15.40 -16.92 16.64
CA LYS A 23 14.52 -17.56 15.64
C LYS A 23 13.59 -18.63 16.25
N THR A 24 14.05 -19.24 17.35
CA THR A 24 13.32 -20.19 18.20
C THR A 24 12.09 -19.60 18.92
N GLU A 25 12.05 -18.30 19.22
CA GLU A 25 10.86 -17.67 19.86
C GLU A 25 9.72 -17.44 18.86
N PHE A 26 10.03 -17.23 17.58
CA PHE A 26 9.02 -17.12 16.52
C PHE A 26 8.45 -18.49 16.10
N GLU A 27 9.29 -19.54 16.13
CA GLU A 27 8.85 -20.91 15.86
C GLU A 27 7.92 -21.44 16.96
N ASN A 28 8.18 -21.09 18.24
CA ASN A 28 7.30 -21.43 19.36
C ASN A 28 5.93 -20.73 19.32
N LEU A 29 5.81 -19.63 18.56
CA LEU A 29 4.56 -18.89 18.34
C LEU A 29 3.85 -19.30 17.03
N GLY A 30 4.33 -20.33 16.33
CA GLY A 30 3.73 -20.84 15.10
C GLY A 30 4.04 -20.05 13.83
N PHE A 31 5.05 -19.18 13.85
CA PHE A 31 5.47 -18.39 12.69
C PHE A 31 6.66 -19.05 11.95
N ILE A 32 6.59 -19.08 10.62
CA ILE A 32 7.74 -19.37 9.76
C ILE A 32 8.24 -18.04 9.19
N ILE A 33 9.53 -17.75 9.40
CA ILE A 33 10.19 -16.57 8.84
C ILE A 33 10.77 -16.93 7.48
N ASP A 34 10.17 -16.40 6.41
CA ASP A 34 10.67 -16.49 5.04
C ASP A 34 11.01 -15.08 4.54
N ASN A 35 12.27 -14.85 4.15
CA ASN A 35 12.81 -13.54 3.73
C ASN A 35 12.49 -12.35 4.67
N GLY A 36 12.60 -12.56 5.98
CA GLY A 36 12.44 -11.49 6.98
C GLY A 36 11.01 -10.99 7.18
N LYS A 37 10.00 -11.67 6.62
CA LYS A 37 8.58 -11.39 6.88
C LYS A 37 7.91 -12.63 7.50
N PRO A 38 7.18 -12.49 8.62
CA PRO A 38 6.45 -13.60 9.22
C PRO A 38 5.25 -13.98 8.35
N LYS A 39 5.11 -15.27 8.01
CA LYS A 39 3.93 -15.82 7.32
C LYS A 39 3.22 -16.85 8.22
N PHE A 40 1.89 -16.87 8.15
CA PHE A 40 1.06 -17.88 8.81
C PHE A 40 1.05 -19.19 8.00
N LYS A 41 1.16 -20.32 8.69
CA LYS A 41 0.97 -21.66 8.15
C LYS A 41 -0.54 -21.90 8.02
N LEU A 42 -1.10 -21.79 6.82
CA LEU A 42 -2.55 -21.92 6.59
C LEU A 42 -2.98 -23.19 5.82
N ASP A 43 -2.05 -24.06 5.43
CA ASP A 43 -2.37 -25.23 4.59
C ASP A 43 -1.84 -26.57 5.17
N GLU A 44 -2.37 -26.98 6.32
CA GLU A 44 -2.31 -28.39 6.76
C GLU A 44 -3.74 -28.85 7.14
N PRO A 45 -4.27 -29.92 6.54
CA PRO A 45 -5.57 -30.46 6.94
C PRO A 45 -5.45 -31.05 8.35
N ILE A 46 -6.21 -30.49 9.28
CA ILE A 46 -6.33 -30.97 10.65
C ILE A 46 -6.90 -32.39 10.61
N SER A 47 -6.05 -33.39 10.81
CA SER A 47 -6.49 -34.75 11.16
C SER A 47 -7.22 -34.67 12.49
N THR A 48 -8.54 -34.76 12.42
CA THR A 48 -9.41 -35.08 13.55
C THR A 48 -9.02 -36.46 14.06
N ASN A 49 -8.15 -36.53 15.07
CA ASN A 49 -8.00 -37.62 16.03
C ASN A 49 -6.82 -37.32 16.94
N PHE A 50 -6.96 -36.43 17.93
CA PHE A 50 -6.20 -36.46 19.19
C PHE A 50 -6.77 -35.38 20.13
N LEU A 51 -7.84 -35.74 20.85
CA LEU A 51 -8.23 -35.12 22.11
C LEU A 51 -7.98 -36.17 23.20
N PRO A 52 -7.02 -36.00 24.12
CA PRO A 52 -7.06 -36.74 25.36
C PRO A 52 -8.10 -36.09 26.27
N ASN A 53 -9.04 -36.91 26.73
CA ASN A 53 -9.95 -36.56 27.84
C ASN A 53 -9.13 -36.08 29.02
N VAL A 54 -9.32 -34.84 29.47
CA VAL A 54 -8.87 -34.39 30.78
C VAL A 54 -10.08 -33.90 31.57
N GLU A 55 -10.36 -34.72 32.57
CA GLU A 55 -11.41 -34.65 33.56
C GLU A 55 -11.15 -33.48 34.52
N LEU A 56 -12.18 -32.66 34.73
CA LEU A 56 -12.08 -31.42 35.50
C LEU A 56 -12.25 -31.71 36.99
N THR A 57 -11.15 -31.97 37.72
CA THR A 57 -11.16 -31.99 39.19
C THR A 57 -10.57 -30.72 39.77
N LYS A 58 -11.33 -30.14 40.71
CA LYS A 58 -11.03 -28.97 41.53
C LYS A 58 -9.69 -29.09 42.27
N SER A 59 -8.89 -28.03 42.27
CA SER A 59 -8.07 -27.66 43.44
C SER A 59 -7.73 -26.18 43.45
N GLU A 60 -8.03 -25.52 44.56
CA GLU A 60 -7.52 -24.22 44.96
C GLU A 60 -6.01 -24.31 45.27
N THR A 61 -5.20 -23.33 44.83
CA THR A 61 -4.29 -22.49 45.64
C THR A 61 -3.12 -21.89 44.82
N SER A 62 -2.80 -20.64 45.17
CA SER A 62 -1.55 -19.86 45.04
C SER A 62 -1.02 -19.37 43.67
N LEU A 63 -1.17 -18.04 43.49
CA LEU A 63 -0.17 -16.99 43.18
C LEU A 63 0.80 -17.08 41.98
N ASP A 64 0.80 -15.96 41.24
CA ASP A 64 1.84 -15.34 40.38
C ASP A 64 2.39 -16.15 39.19
N ASP A 65 1.92 -15.84 37.98
CA ASP A 65 2.61 -14.88 37.11
C ASP A 65 1.74 -14.54 35.89
N SER A 66 1.62 -13.25 35.61
CA SER A 66 0.74 -12.70 34.58
C SER A 66 1.45 -12.51 33.26
N ASP A 67 1.25 -13.43 32.30
CA ASP A 67 1.39 -13.15 30.88
C ASP A 67 0.01 -13.25 30.21
N THR A 68 -0.50 -12.08 29.81
CA THR A 68 -1.83 -11.87 29.26
C THR A 68 -1.90 -12.35 27.82
N LEU A 69 -2.17 -13.64 27.62
CA LEU A 69 -2.71 -14.16 26.37
C LEU A 69 -4.18 -13.69 26.25
N SER A 70 -4.39 -12.64 25.45
CA SER A 70 -5.73 -12.21 25.02
C SER A 70 -6.30 -13.24 24.05
N PHE A 71 -7.07 -14.18 24.60
CA PHE A 71 -7.77 -15.21 23.86
C PHE A 71 -9.10 -14.64 23.35
N VAL A 72 -9.22 -14.40 22.04
CA VAL A 72 -10.49 -14.08 21.40
C VAL A 72 -11.34 -15.35 21.40
N ILE A 73 -12.24 -15.47 22.38
CA ILE A 73 -13.29 -16.49 22.39
C ILE A 73 -14.32 -16.08 21.33
N LEU A 74 -14.14 -16.56 20.10
CA LEU A 74 -15.27 -16.70 19.18
C LEU A 74 -16.20 -17.76 19.78
N GLY A 75 -17.23 -17.30 20.50
CA GLY A 75 -18.17 -18.18 21.17
C GLY A 75 -18.80 -19.16 20.17
N LYS A 76 -18.76 -20.47 20.50
CA LYS A 76 -19.40 -21.57 19.75
C LYS A 76 -20.76 -21.21 19.17
N LYS A 77 -21.57 -20.47 19.92
CA LYS A 77 -22.92 -20.02 19.53
C LYS A 77 -22.95 -19.14 18.27
N SER A 78 -21.87 -18.43 17.95
CA SER A 78 -21.76 -17.59 16.75
C SER A 78 -21.42 -18.41 15.50
N LEU A 79 -20.61 -19.46 15.65
CA LEU A 79 -20.25 -20.37 14.56
C LEU A 79 -21.43 -21.32 14.23
N ASP A 80 -22.09 -21.83 15.27
CA ASP A 80 -23.24 -22.74 15.14
C ASP A 80 -24.44 -22.05 14.46
N SER A 81 -24.61 -20.74 14.68
CA SER A 81 -25.65 -19.91 14.03
C SER A 81 -25.43 -19.76 12.53
N ILE A 82 -24.18 -19.59 12.09
CA ILE A 82 -23.83 -19.47 10.66
C ILE A 82 -23.97 -20.82 9.96
N GLN A 83 -23.65 -21.91 10.64
CA GLN A 83 -23.71 -23.26 10.09
C GLN A 83 -25.15 -23.81 9.99
N ALA A 84 -26.04 -23.43 10.92
CA ALA A 84 -27.43 -23.91 10.94
C ALA A 84 -28.37 -23.19 9.95
N SER A 85 -28.00 -22.00 9.46
CA SER A 85 -28.96 -21.12 8.78
C SER A 85 -28.96 -21.17 7.24
N SER A 86 -27.96 -21.78 6.57
CA SER A 86 -27.83 -21.59 5.11
C SER A 86 -27.15 -22.70 4.29
N LEU A 87 -26.85 -23.87 4.84
CA LEU A 87 -26.31 -24.98 4.05
C LEU A 87 -27.28 -26.16 4.10
N ALA A 88 -28.05 -26.35 3.02
CA ALA A 88 -28.67 -27.65 2.78
C ALA A 88 -27.57 -28.72 2.87
N THR A 89 -27.76 -29.71 3.74
CA THR A 89 -26.76 -30.75 3.98
C THR A 89 -26.45 -31.41 2.64
N TYR A 90 -25.18 -31.68 2.33
CA TYR A 90 -24.79 -32.36 1.08
C TYR A 90 -25.60 -33.65 0.84
N SER A 91 -25.96 -34.34 1.92
CA SER A 91 -26.86 -35.50 1.94
C SER A 91 -28.28 -35.19 1.43
N ASP A 92 -28.86 -34.04 1.79
CA ASP A 92 -30.20 -33.62 1.38
C ASP A 92 -30.24 -33.25 -0.10
N ILE A 93 -29.19 -32.60 -0.60
CA ILE A 93 -29.03 -32.27 -2.02
C ILE A 93 -28.88 -33.56 -2.83
N GLN A 94 -28.04 -34.49 -2.37
CA GLN A 94 -27.81 -35.77 -3.04
C GLN A 94 -29.09 -36.62 -3.09
N GLN A 95 -29.84 -36.72 -1.98
CA GLN A 95 -31.09 -37.48 -1.93
C GLN A 95 -32.16 -36.90 -2.85
N LYS A 96 -32.22 -35.57 -2.98
CA LYS A 96 -33.16 -34.89 -3.88
C LYS A 96 -32.78 -35.00 -5.36
N CYS A 97 -31.47 -35.06 -5.66
CA CYS A 97 -30.99 -35.32 -7.02
C CYS A 97 -31.22 -36.77 -7.46
N MET A 98 -31.19 -37.73 -6.53
CA MET A 98 -31.42 -39.15 -6.83
C MET A 98 -32.91 -39.54 -6.92
N SER A 99 -33.82 -38.74 -6.38
CA SER A 99 -35.27 -39.03 -6.40
C SER A 99 -36.02 -38.50 -7.61
N ILE A 100 -35.34 -37.76 -8.51
CA ILE A 100 -35.92 -37.22 -9.73
C ILE A 100 -35.57 -38.15 -10.91
N ASP A 101 -36.57 -38.87 -11.42
CA ASP A 101 -36.43 -39.68 -12.64
C ASP A 101 -36.54 -38.79 -13.89
N TYR A 102 -35.40 -38.28 -14.35
CA TYR A 102 -35.29 -37.36 -15.48
C TYR A 102 -35.85 -37.96 -16.79
N ASN A 103 -35.81 -39.29 -16.96
CA ASN A 103 -36.29 -39.94 -18.18
C ASN A 103 -37.82 -39.90 -18.28
N SER A 104 -38.52 -39.99 -17.15
CA SER A 104 -39.98 -39.90 -17.07
C SER A 104 -40.48 -38.48 -17.38
N ILE A 105 -39.78 -37.45 -16.86
CA ILE A 105 -40.11 -36.04 -17.12
C ILE A 105 -39.89 -35.68 -18.59
N ILE A 106 -38.75 -36.06 -19.17
CA ILE A 106 -38.40 -35.77 -20.56
C ILE A 106 -39.36 -36.46 -21.54
N SER A 107 -39.85 -37.67 -21.20
CA SER A 107 -40.79 -38.41 -22.04
C SER A 107 -42.23 -37.85 -22.02
N SER A 108 -42.57 -37.03 -21.02
CA SER A 108 -43.92 -36.44 -20.87
C SER A 108 -44.08 -35.05 -21.49
N LEU A 109 -42.97 -34.38 -21.82
CA LEU A 109 -42.97 -33.02 -22.34
C LEU A 109 -43.03 -33.06 -23.88
N ASN A 110 -43.92 -32.26 -24.46
CA ASN A 110 -43.93 -32.07 -25.91
C ASN A 110 -42.77 -31.15 -26.36
N SER A 111 -42.42 -31.15 -27.65
CA SER A 111 -41.27 -30.37 -28.16
C SER A 111 -41.36 -28.86 -27.84
N SER A 112 -42.57 -28.31 -27.69
CA SER A 112 -42.76 -26.90 -27.34
C SER A 112 -42.47 -26.65 -25.86
N GLU A 113 -42.95 -27.52 -24.98
CA GLU A 113 -42.69 -27.47 -23.54
C GLU A 113 -41.22 -27.70 -23.20
N ILE A 114 -40.53 -28.57 -23.96
CA ILE A 114 -39.07 -28.75 -23.85
C ILE A 114 -38.34 -27.45 -24.19
N GLN A 115 -38.75 -26.75 -25.26
CA GLN A 115 -38.13 -25.49 -25.66
C GLN A 115 -38.38 -24.37 -24.64
N GLU A 116 -39.59 -24.31 -24.07
CA GLU A 116 -39.94 -23.37 -23.01
C GLU A 116 -39.12 -23.64 -21.74
N LYS A 117 -39.04 -24.89 -21.28
CA LYS A 117 -38.23 -25.29 -20.12
C LYS A 117 -36.74 -25.05 -20.34
N LEU A 118 -36.23 -25.27 -21.55
CA LEU A 118 -34.85 -24.94 -21.88
C LEU A 118 -34.60 -23.43 -21.80
N THR A 119 -35.55 -22.62 -22.27
CA THR A 119 -35.45 -21.15 -22.19
C THR A 119 -35.50 -20.68 -20.74
N GLU A 120 -36.38 -21.24 -19.92
CA GLU A 120 -36.44 -20.97 -18.47
C GLU A 120 -35.12 -21.34 -17.77
N LEU A 121 -34.55 -22.52 -18.07
CA LEU A 121 -33.27 -22.98 -17.50
C LEU A 121 -32.09 -22.10 -17.93
N LEU A 122 -32.08 -21.63 -19.18
CA LEU A 122 -31.07 -20.68 -19.65
C LEU A 122 -31.21 -19.33 -18.93
N GLN A 123 -32.44 -18.84 -18.75
CA GLN A 123 -32.70 -17.61 -18.03
C GLN A 123 -32.34 -17.72 -16.53
N GLU A 124 -32.63 -18.87 -15.91
CA GLU A 124 -32.22 -19.17 -14.54
C GLU A 124 -30.70 -19.24 -14.42
N ASN A 125 -30.01 -19.88 -15.37
CA ASN A 125 -28.54 -19.88 -15.42
C ASN A 125 -27.96 -18.46 -15.48
N VAL A 126 -28.55 -17.57 -16.29
CA VAL A 126 -28.13 -16.16 -16.34
C VAL A 126 -28.34 -15.48 -14.99
N LYS A 127 -29.49 -15.69 -14.34
CA LYS A 127 -29.77 -15.15 -13.00
C LYS A 127 -28.78 -15.67 -11.95
N LEU A 128 -28.53 -16.98 -11.92
CA LEU A 128 -27.57 -17.60 -11.00
C LEU A 128 -26.15 -17.08 -11.22
N LYS A 129 -25.75 -16.88 -12.49
CA LYS A 129 -24.44 -16.31 -12.83
C LYS A 129 -24.31 -14.87 -12.33
N GLU A 130 -25.36 -14.05 -12.43
CA GLU A 130 -25.36 -12.69 -11.90
C GLU A 130 -25.38 -12.68 -10.35
N THR A 131 -26.17 -13.56 -9.72
CA THR A 131 -26.16 -13.71 -8.25
C THR A 131 -24.78 -14.14 -7.74
N LEU A 132 -24.11 -15.07 -8.44
CA LEU A 132 -22.75 -15.50 -8.09
C LEU A 132 -21.74 -14.35 -8.23
N LYS A 133 -21.88 -13.53 -9.28
CA LYS A 133 -21.06 -12.33 -9.48
C LYS A 133 -21.27 -11.31 -8.35
N GLN A 134 -22.52 -11.05 -7.98
CA GLN A 134 -22.86 -10.17 -6.85
C GLN A 134 -22.32 -10.72 -5.53
N ASN A 135 -22.45 -12.03 -5.28
CA ASN A 135 -21.90 -12.69 -4.10
C ASN A 135 -20.37 -12.56 -4.05
N THR A 136 -19.68 -12.74 -5.19
CA THR A 136 -18.23 -12.54 -5.30
C THR A 136 -17.83 -11.10 -4.95
N VAL A 137 -18.59 -10.10 -5.40
CA VAL A 137 -18.34 -8.69 -5.04
C VAL A 137 -18.59 -8.44 -3.55
N ALA A 138 -19.68 -8.98 -2.99
CA ALA A 138 -19.98 -8.86 -1.57
C ALA A 138 -18.91 -9.52 -0.69
N MET A 139 -18.42 -10.72 -1.06
CA MET A 139 -17.32 -11.39 -0.38
C MET A 139 -16.03 -10.57 -0.43
N LYS A 140 -15.70 -9.95 -1.58
CA LYS A 140 -14.55 -9.03 -1.67
C LYS A 140 -14.70 -7.82 -0.76
N GLN A 141 -15.90 -7.24 -0.68
CA GLN A 141 -16.16 -6.13 0.24
C GLN A 141 -16.01 -6.55 1.70
N GLN A 142 -16.57 -7.71 2.10
CA GLN A 142 -16.42 -8.23 3.45
C GLN A 142 -14.95 -8.53 3.79
N PHE A 143 -14.20 -9.09 2.84
CA PHE A 143 -12.77 -9.34 3.02
C PHE A 143 -11.99 -8.05 3.22
N ASN A 144 -12.28 -7.01 2.44
CA ASN A 144 -11.65 -5.70 2.61
C ASN A 144 -11.98 -5.10 4.00
N THR A 145 -13.22 -5.20 4.47
CA THR A 145 -13.59 -4.77 5.83
C THR A 145 -12.84 -5.57 6.90
N LEU A 146 -12.63 -6.88 6.70
CA LEU A 146 -11.84 -7.68 7.64
C LEU A 146 -10.37 -7.22 7.70
N VAL A 147 -9.79 -6.87 6.54
CA VAL A 147 -8.43 -6.33 6.46
C VAL A 147 -8.34 -4.98 7.20
N THR A 148 -9.30 -4.07 7.02
CA THR A 148 -9.29 -2.79 7.76
C THR A 148 -9.42 -2.99 9.26
N TRP A 149 -10.27 -3.92 9.71
CA TRP A 149 -10.37 -4.29 11.13
C TRP A 149 -9.06 -4.87 11.67
N GLN A 150 -8.38 -5.71 10.90
CA GLN A 150 -7.08 -6.25 11.28
C GLN A 150 -6.03 -5.14 11.43
N GLU A 151 -6.00 -4.16 10.52
CA GLU A 151 -5.11 -3.01 10.60
C GLU A 151 -5.41 -2.13 11.83
N GLU A 152 -6.69 -1.88 12.12
CA GLU A 152 -7.12 -1.14 13.31
C GLU A 152 -6.68 -1.85 14.60
N VAL A 153 -6.88 -3.17 14.71
CA VAL A 153 -6.44 -3.97 15.85
C VAL A 153 -4.91 -3.91 16.00
N MET A 154 -4.16 -4.02 14.90
CA MET A 154 -2.70 -3.86 14.93
C MET A 154 -2.27 -2.47 15.41
N ASN A 155 -2.97 -1.41 14.96
CA ASN A 155 -2.71 -0.04 15.41
C ASN A 155 -3.00 0.15 16.89
N VAL A 156 -4.09 -0.41 17.41
CA VAL A 156 -4.41 -0.40 18.85
C VAL A 156 -3.34 -1.13 19.65
N HIS A 157 -2.90 -2.32 19.21
CA HIS A 157 -1.80 -3.03 19.86
C HIS A 157 -0.49 -2.25 19.87
N LYS A 158 -0.15 -1.59 18.75
CA LYS A 158 1.02 -0.72 18.65
C LYS A 158 0.91 0.46 19.62
N HIS A 159 -0.27 1.07 19.72
CA HIS A 159 -0.54 2.17 20.64
C HIS A 159 -0.42 1.73 22.11
N HIS A 160 -1.02 0.59 22.48
CA HIS A 160 -0.88 0.04 23.83
C HIS A 160 0.57 -0.28 24.16
N LYS A 161 1.32 -0.89 23.23
CA LYS A 161 2.75 -1.16 23.42
C LYS A 161 3.54 0.13 23.67
N GLN A 162 3.25 1.19 22.92
CA GLN A 162 3.85 2.51 23.14
C GLN A 162 3.49 3.07 24.52
N LYS A 163 2.20 3.04 24.90
CA LYS A 163 1.75 3.47 26.24
C LYS A 163 2.46 2.71 27.36
N PHE A 164 2.61 1.41 27.24
CA PHE A 164 3.36 0.61 28.22
C PHE A 164 4.83 1.02 28.30
N THR A 165 5.49 1.34 27.17
CA THR A 165 6.87 1.84 27.21
C THR A 165 6.97 3.22 27.86
N GLU A 166 6.03 4.13 27.59
CA GLU A 166 5.96 5.45 28.23
C GLU A 166 5.71 5.32 29.74
N THR A 167 4.77 4.47 30.16
CA THR A 167 4.51 4.20 31.58
C THR A 167 5.74 3.60 32.28
N ARG A 168 6.44 2.67 31.63
CA ARG A 168 7.68 2.08 32.17
C ARG A 168 8.79 3.12 32.34
N GLN A 169 8.93 4.04 31.39
CA GLN A 169 9.87 5.17 31.49
C GLN A 169 9.52 6.09 32.66
N LEU A 170 8.23 6.45 32.81
CA LEU A 170 7.76 7.28 33.91
C LEU A 170 8.03 6.63 35.28
N ILE A 171 7.75 5.32 35.41
CA ILE A 171 8.06 4.57 36.64
C ILE A 171 9.56 4.61 36.95
N ASN A 172 10.43 4.52 35.94
CA ASN A 172 11.87 4.60 36.14
C ASN A 172 12.31 6.00 36.61
N ILE A 173 11.74 7.06 36.03
CA ILE A 173 12.01 8.45 36.46
C ILE A 173 11.58 8.63 37.93
N LEU A 174 10.36 8.20 38.28
CA LEU A 174 9.87 8.28 39.66
C LEU A 174 10.72 7.45 40.64
N LYS A 175 11.26 6.31 40.22
CA LYS A 175 12.21 5.52 41.03
C LYS A 175 13.52 6.27 41.25
N GLN A 176 14.03 6.95 40.22
CA GLN A 176 15.24 7.76 40.31
C GLN A 176 15.04 8.97 41.23
N GLU A 177 13.94 9.71 41.06
CA GLU A 177 13.57 10.82 41.94
C GLU A 177 13.41 10.36 43.40
N ASN A 178 12.74 9.22 43.64
CA ASN A 178 12.63 8.64 44.97
C ASN A 178 13.99 8.27 45.58
N ALA A 179 14.93 7.78 44.77
CA ALA A 179 16.29 7.49 45.23
C ALA A 179 17.05 8.78 45.59
N GLU A 180 16.90 9.84 44.79
CA GLU A 180 17.50 11.14 45.03
C GLU A 180 16.92 11.81 46.30
N LEU A 181 15.60 11.75 46.48
CA LEU A 181 14.93 12.25 47.67
C LEU A 181 15.38 11.50 48.92
N LYS A 182 15.53 10.17 48.86
CA LYS A 182 16.09 9.38 49.96
C LYS A 182 17.53 9.80 50.28
N LEU A 183 18.36 10.04 49.28
CA LEU A 183 19.73 10.54 49.48
C LEU A 183 19.75 11.91 50.15
N LYS A 184 18.89 12.85 49.70
CA LYS A 184 18.74 14.17 50.33
C LYS A 184 18.29 14.06 51.79
N LEU A 185 17.35 13.17 52.09
CA LEU A 185 16.88 12.91 53.46
C LEU A 185 17.99 12.34 54.35
N CYS A 186 18.80 11.42 53.83
CA CYS A 186 19.98 10.90 54.54
C CYS A 186 21.03 11.99 54.78
N ALA A 187 21.23 12.92 53.85
CA ALA A 187 22.16 14.03 54.02
C ALA A 187 21.72 15.00 55.12
N VAL A 188 20.43 15.37 55.17
CA VAL A 188 19.88 16.22 56.24
C VAL A 188 19.98 15.55 57.62
N ASN A 189 19.74 14.25 57.71
CA ASN A 189 19.86 13.51 58.98
C ASN A 189 21.31 13.27 59.42
N ALA A 190 22.30 13.41 58.54
CA ALA A 190 23.72 13.27 58.87
C ALA A 190 24.30 14.55 59.50
N ASP A 191 23.71 15.72 59.23
CA ASP A 191 24.11 17.00 59.82
C ASP A 191 23.53 17.25 61.23
N ASP A 192 22.54 16.46 61.66
CA ASP A 192 21.94 16.52 63.01
C ASP A 192 22.69 15.70 64.09
N ALA A 193 23.88 15.18 63.76
CA ALA A 193 24.72 14.43 64.72
C ALA A 193 25.63 15.34 65.59
N ILE A 194 25.31 16.63 65.74
CA ILE A 194 25.96 17.54 66.69
C ILE A 194 24.89 18.39 67.41
N VAL A 195 24.69 18.08 68.69
CA VAL A 195 24.10 18.91 69.78
C VAL A 195 22.57 18.86 69.98
N ASP A 196 22.22 17.94 70.87
CA ASP A 196 21.30 17.97 72.01
C ASP A 196 20.76 19.34 72.54
N ASN A 197 20.17 20.20 71.69
CA ASN A 197 19.39 21.39 72.15
C ASN A 197 18.40 21.96 71.11
N THR A 198 17.44 21.16 70.61
CA THR A 198 16.35 21.66 69.73
C THR A 198 14.96 21.23 70.18
N LYS A 199 14.69 21.36 71.49
CA LYS A 199 13.31 21.47 72.03
C LYS A 199 12.76 22.90 72.04
N GLU A 200 13.51 23.89 71.57
CA GLU A 200 13.05 25.29 71.41
C GLU A 200 12.90 25.76 69.96
N PHE A 201 13.28 24.95 68.96
CA PHE A 201 13.17 25.33 67.54
C PHE A 201 11.85 24.91 66.87
N SER A 202 11.03 24.10 67.54
CA SER A 202 9.70 23.66 67.05
C SER A 202 8.59 24.70 67.24
N ASN A 203 8.84 25.82 67.93
CA ASN A 203 7.87 26.91 68.09
C ASN A 203 8.21 28.21 67.33
N SER A 204 9.35 28.25 66.61
CA SER A 204 9.75 29.42 65.79
C SER A 204 9.59 29.17 64.28
N LEU A 205 9.61 27.92 63.81
CA LEU A 205 9.48 27.61 62.37
C LEU A 205 8.04 27.65 61.83
N VAL A 206 7.04 27.85 62.69
CA VAL A 206 5.63 28.05 62.30
C VAL A 206 5.31 29.53 62.00
N LYS A 207 6.23 30.46 62.29
CA LYS A 207 6.04 31.91 62.04
C LYS A 207 6.87 32.49 60.89
N GLU A 208 7.79 31.74 60.29
CA GLU A 208 8.70 32.26 59.25
C GLU A 208 8.64 31.52 57.89
N PHE A 209 7.66 30.63 57.67
CA PHE A 209 7.19 30.26 56.32
C PHE A 209 5.85 30.93 55.95
N GLY A 210 5.38 31.82 56.83
CA GLY A 210 4.20 32.67 56.64
C GLY A 210 4.50 33.99 55.93
N ASN A 211 5.44 34.03 54.97
CA ASN A 211 5.69 35.20 54.13
C ASN A 211 5.72 34.83 52.63
N SER A 212 4.51 34.81 52.06
CA SER A 212 4.09 35.74 51.00
C SER A 212 4.67 35.68 49.58
N ILE A 213 5.34 34.62 49.13
CA ILE A 213 5.68 34.51 47.68
C ILE A 213 5.28 33.16 47.05
N HIS A 214 5.38 32.04 47.77
CA HIS A 214 5.16 30.74 47.13
C HIS A 214 3.72 30.20 47.18
N LEU A 215 2.89 30.68 48.12
CA LEU A 215 1.49 30.24 48.24
C LEU A 215 0.60 30.86 47.16
N ASN A 216 0.78 32.15 46.84
CA ASN A 216 0.08 32.79 45.73
C ASN A 216 0.50 32.20 44.39
N GLN A 217 1.80 31.93 44.19
CA GLN A 217 2.26 31.25 42.97
C GLN A 217 1.71 29.83 42.84
N LEU A 218 1.58 29.09 43.94
CA LEU A 218 0.96 27.76 43.92
C LEU A 218 -0.55 27.86 43.67
N GLN A 219 -1.22 28.84 44.26
CA GLN A 219 -2.64 29.12 44.05
C GLN A 219 -2.93 29.56 42.61
N ASP A 220 -2.07 30.37 42.02
CA ASP A 220 -2.15 30.82 40.62
C ASP A 220 -1.89 29.64 39.68
N LYS A 221 -0.94 28.74 40.02
CA LYS A 221 -0.68 27.52 39.25
C LYS A 221 -1.82 26.52 39.34
N ILE A 222 -2.41 26.36 40.52
CA ILE A 222 -3.61 25.54 40.73
C ILE A 222 -4.79 26.13 39.94
N SER A 223 -4.97 27.45 39.95
CA SER A 223 -6.02 28.12 39.17
C SER A 223 -5.80 27.94 37.66
N SER A 224 -4.57 28.14 37.18
CA SER A 224 -4.16 27.90 35.79
C SER A 224 -4.40 26.45 35.35
N LEU A 225 -4.01 25.47 36.17
CA LEU A 225 -4.24 24.05 35.90
C LEU A 225 -5.73 23.70 35.93
N THR A 226 -6.51 24.36 36.80
CA THR A 226 -7.96 24.16 36.87
C THR A 226 -8.65 24.72 35.63
N ASP A 227 -8.20 25.88 35.13
CA ASP A 227 -8.70 26.48 33.89
C ASP A 227 -8.32 25.65 32.66
N GLU A 228 -7.08 25.16 32.59
CA GLU A 228 -6.64 24.24 31.52
C GLU A 228 -7.45 22.93 31.53
N LEU A 229 -7.72 22.38 32.72
CA LEU A 229 -8.54 21.18 32.87
C LEU A 229 -10.00 21.43 32.43
N HIS A 230 -10.56 22.59 32.77
CA HIS A 230 -11.90 22.97 32.34
C HIS A 230 -11.96 23.18 30.81
N ASN A 231 -10.92 23.78 30.23
CA ASN A 231 -10.82 24.01 28.79
C ASN A 231 -10.67 22.67 28.04
N PHE A 232 -9.87 21.74 28.57
CA PHE A 232 -9.74 20.39 28.03
C PHE A 232 -11.07 19.62 28.11
N LYS A 233 -11.80 19.73 29.22
CA LYS A 233 -13.14 19.14 29.38
C LYS A 233 -14.15 19.71 28.38
N SER A 234 -14.11 21.03 28.12
CA SER A 234 -14.96 21.67 27.10
C SER A 234 -14.62 21.19 25.69
N ASN A 235 -13.35 21.01 25.37
CA ASN A 235 -12.91 20.48 24.09
C ASN A 235 -13.31 19.01 23.89
N CYS A 236 -13.21 18.18 24.93
CA CYS A 236 -13.71 16.80 24.88
C CYS A 236 -15.23 16.74 24.66
N ALA A 237 -15.99 17.66 25.28
CA ALA A 237 -17.44 17.73 25.07
C ALA A 237 -17.78 18.12 23.62
N LYS A 238 -17.07 19.09 23.02
CA LYS A 238 -17.23 19.45 21.60
C LYS A 238 -16.87 18.31 20.66
N LEU A 239 -15.75 17.62 20.93
CA LEU A 239 -15.33 16.48 20.12
C LEU A 239 -16.34 15.33 20.20
N SER A 240 -16.94 15.10 21.37
CA SER A 240 -18.01 14.13 21.55
C SER A 240 -19.25 14.49 20.72
N GLU A 241 -19.64 15.77 20.69
CA GLU A 241 -20.76 16.25 19.88
C GLU A 241 -20.50 16.08 18.37
N ASP A 242 -19.28 16.36 17.91
CA ASP A 242 -18.91 16.18 16.51
C ASP A 242 -18.88 14.70 16.09
N VAL A 243 -18.41 13.81 16.97
CA VAL A 243 -18.47 12.36 16.75
C VAL A 243 -19.92 11.87 16.65
N GLU A 244 -20.83 12.40 17.49
CA GLU A 244 -22.26 12.10 17.40
C GLU A 244 -22.89 12.57 16.06
N LYS A 245 -22.47 13.74 15.56
CA LYS A 245 -22.87 14.22 14.22
C LYS A 245 -22.34 13.32 13.10
N TYR A 246 -21.10 12.85 13.20
CA TYR A 246 -20.53 11.94 12.21
C TYR A 246 -21.17 10.55 12.24
N ILE A 247 -21.53 10.03 13.41
CA ILE A 247 -22.27 8.76 13.55
C ILE A 247 -23.69 8.89 12.97
N SER A 248 -24.25 10.10 12.93
CA SER A 248 -25.57 10.37 12.35
C SER A 248 -25.55 10.49 10.81
N LEU A 249 -24.40 10.79 10.19
CA LEU A 249 -24.26 10.98 8.74
C LEU A 249 -24.61 9.73 7.88
N PRO A 250 -24.19 8.51 8.24
CA PRO A 250 -24.52 7.27 7.52
C PRO A 250 -26.03 6.98 7.44
N SER A 251 -26.82 7.48 8.40
CA SER A 251 -28.27 7.29 8.41
C SER A 251 -28.97 8.15 7.35
N MET A 252 -28.46 9.36 7.06
CA MET A 252 -28.97 10.25 6.01
C MET A 252 -28.58 9.76 4.61
N THR A 253 -27.35 9.27 4.41
CA THR A 253 -26.88 8.77 3.11
C THR A 253 -27.58 7.47 2.69
N ASN A 254 -27.94 6.61 3.64
CA ASN A 254 -28.71 5.40 3.37
C ASN A 254 -30.18 5.68 2.99
N ILE A 255 -30.76 6.79 3.46
CA ILE A 255 -32.11 7.21 3.07
C ILE A 255 -32.11 7.74 1.62
N GLN A 256 -31.08 8.50 1.21
CA GLN A 256 -30.95 8.99 -0.18
C GLN A 256 -30.61 7.90 -1.21
N LEU A 257 -29.86 6.86 -0.83
CA LEU A 257 -29.58 5.71 -1.70
C LEU A 257 -30.82 4.82 -1.94
N LYS A 258 -31.78 4.83 -1.01
CA LYS A 258 -33.05 4.08 -1.13
C LYS A 258 -34.05 4.80 -2.05
N GLU A 259 -33.99 6.12 -2.16
CA GLU A 259 -34.83 6.91 -3.07
C GLU A 259 -34.32 6.89 -4.52
N THR A 260 -33.00 6.79 -4.74
CA THR A 260 -32.40 6.72 -6.08
C THR A 260 -32.51 5.34 -6.73
N THR A 261 -32.60 4.26 -5.95
CA THR A 261 -32.80 2.90 -6.48
C THR A 261 -34.24 2.62 -6.90
N CYS A 262 -35.23 3.35 -6.37
CA CYS A 262 -36.65 3.19 -6.70
C CYS A 262 -37.08 3.88 -8.02
N THR A 263 -36.20 4.68 -8.64
CA THR A 263 -36.50 5.43 -9.88
C THR A 263 -35.89 4.84 -11.15
N THR A 264 -35.05 3.82 -11.06
CA THR A 264 -34.39 3.18 -12.23
C THR A 264 -35.09 1.93 -12.80
N GLU A 265 -36.19 1.46 -12.23
CA GLU A 265 -36.96 0.31 -12.75
C GLU A 265 -38.08 0.67 -13.75
N LYS A 266 -38.20 1.94 -14.15
CA LYS A 266 -39.14 2.37 -15.20
C LYS A 266 -38.45 3.21 -16.26
N GLN A 267 -37.53 2.61 -17.03
CA GLN A 267 -37.21 3.01 -18.40
C GLN A 267 -36.24 2.00 -19.05
N ASN A 268 -36.80 0.97 -19.67
CA ASN A 268 -36.13 0.24 -20.74
C ASN A 268 -37.22 -0.14 -21.75
N PRO A 269 -37.17 0.41 -22.98
CA PRO A 269 -36.89 -0.49 -24.09
C PRO A 269 -36.10 0.19 -25.22
N LYS A 270 -34.92 -0.34 -25.55
CA LYS A 270 -34.40 -0.46 -26.93
C LYS A 270 -32.97 -1.00 -26.91
N THR A 271 -32.84 -2.30 -27.12
CA THR A 271 -31.63 -2.93 -27.72
C THR A 271 -31.98 -4.37 -28.08
N LYS A 272 -32.74 -4.52 -29.17
CA LYS A 272 -32.83 -5.73 -29.99
C LYS A 272 -32.38 -5.34 -31.38
N GLU A 273 -31.08 -5.32 -31.60
CA GLU A 273 -30.40 -5.21 -32.91
C GLU A 273 -28.89 -5.14 -32.64
N LEU A 274 -28.24 -6.28 -32.38
CA LEU A 274 -26.78 -6.49 -32.49
C LEU A 274 -26.35 -7.93 -32.08
N GLU A 275 -27.11 -8.94 -32.48
CA GLU A 275 -26.72 -10.36 -32.27
C GLU A 275 -26.74 -11.19 -33.57
N GLU A 276 -26.66 -10.54 -34.73
CA GLU A 276 -26.74 -11.21 -36.04
C GLU A 276 -25.48 -11.09 -36.90
N GLN A 277 -24.29 -10.92 -36.31
CA GLN A 277 -23.02 -10.88 -37.06
C GLN A 277 -21.84 -11.66 -36.45
N HIS A 278 -22.09 -12.69 -35.63
CA HIS A 278 -21.00 -13.56 -35.14
C HIS A 278 -21.29 -15.07 -35.21
N LEU A 279 -22.10 -15.48 -36.19
CA LEU A 279 -22.33 -16.88 -36.52
C LEU A 279 -21.85 -17.24 -37.93
N GLU A 280 -20.62 -16.84 -38.29
CA GLU A 280 -20.01 -17.30 -39.55
C GLU A 280 -18.46 -17.25 -39.52
N MET A 281 -17.85 -18.03 -38.62
CA MET A 281 -16.46 -18.51 -38.76
C MET A 281 -16.21 -19.62 -37.73
N ASN A 282 -16.70 -20.83 -38.00
CA ASN A 282 -16.16 -22.08 -37.43
C ASN A 282 -16.78 -23.28 -38.15
N LYS A 283 -16.54 -23.35 -39.46
CA LYS A 283 -16.71 -24.56 -40.27
C LYS A 283 -15.59 -24.61 -41.31
N LEU A 284 -14.44 -25.14 -40.92
CA LEU A 284 -13.59 -25.96 -41.78
C LEU A 284 -12.60 -26.71 -40.87
N GLU A 285 -12.31 -27.96 -41.22
CA GLU A 285 -11.33 -28.89 -40.62
C GLU A 285 -11.88 -30.03 -39.73
N GLU A 286 -12.76 -30.83 -40.35
CA GLU A 286 -12.74 -32.28 -40.21
C GLU A 286 -12.65 -32.89 -41.62
N GLN A 287 -11.50 -33.46 -42.00
CA GLN A 287 -11.36 -34.70 -42.80
C GLN A 287 -9.89 -35.00 -43.15
N ASN A 288 -9.42 -36.16 -42.66
CA ASN A 288 -8.40 -37.10 -43.18
C ASN A 288 -7.66 -37.74 -41.99
N VAL A 289 -8.09 -38.87 -41.40
CA VAL A 289 -8.03 -40.27 -41.89
C VAL A 289 -6.62 -40.69 -42.36
N LYS A 290 -5.83 -41.41 -41.53
CA LYS A 290 -5.66 -42.89 -41.51
C LYS A 290 -4.30 -43.38 -40.94
N ARG A 291 -4.40 -44.50 -40.18
CA ARG A 291 -3.49 -45.68 -40.11
C ARG A 291 -2.22 -45.65 -39.23
N ASN A 292 -2.19 -46.50 -38.18
CA ASN A 292 -1.50 -47.81 -38.16
C ASN A 292 -1.62 -48.49 -36.77
N GLU A 293 -1.98 -49.78 -36.74
CA GLU A 293 -1.76 -50.75 -35.63
C GLU A 293 -0.25 -51.11 -35.51
N PRO A 294 0.24 -51.73 -34.41
CA PRO A 294 0.11 -53.19 -34.09
C PRO A 294 -0.24 -53.47 -32.60
N GLU A 295 -1.00 -54.53 -32.27
CA GLU A 295 -0.66 -55.94 -31.94
C GLU A 295 0.08 -56.22 -30.60
N GLU A 296 -0.55 -57.11 -29.81
CA GLU A 296 0.02 -58.17 -28.93
C GLU A 296 0.88 -57.75 -27.70
N GLN A 297 0.77 -58.32 -26.49
CA GLN A 297 0.60 -59.72 -26.06
C GLN A 297 0.27 -59.77 -24.55
N ASN A 298 -0.54 -60.75 -24.16
CA ASN A 298 -0.78 -61.24 -22.79
C ASN A 298 0.48 -61.93 -22.20
N PRO A 299 0.56 -62.10 -20.87
CA PRO A 299 0.86 -63.45 -20.38
C PRO A 299 -0.04 -63.91 -19.21
N LYS A 300 -0.49 -65.16 -19.34
CA LYS A 300 -0.98 -66.05 -18.27
C LYS A 300 0.20 -66.82 -17.65
N ILE A 301 -0.11 -67.57 -16.58
CA ILE A 301 0.52 -68.82 -16.05
C ILE A 301 1.38 -68.53 -14.76
N LYS A 302 1.25 -69.19 -13.59
CA LYS A 302 0.84 -70.57 -13.21
C LYS A 302 0.40 -70.63 -11.72
N GLU A 303 -0.64 -71.43 -11.43
CA GLU A 303 -0.96 -71.95 -10.10
C GLU A 303 -0.10 -73.19 -9.77
N HIS A 304 0.19 -73.40 -8.49
CA HIS A 304 0.97 -74.52 -7.95
C HIS A 304 0.07 -75.73 -7.65
N GLU A 305 0.50 -76.91 -8.09
CA GLU A 305 -0.09 -78.22 -7.77
C GLU A 305 0.33 -78.67 -6.34
N GLU A 306 -0.67 -79.04 -5.53
CA GLU A 306 -0.50 -79.79 -4.28
C GLU A 306 -0.43 -81.29 -4.58
N GLN A 307 0.63 -81.95 -4.10
CA GLN A 307 0.72 -83.42 -4.06
C GLN A 307 0.41 -83.92 -2.66
N ASN A 308 -0.72 -84.61 -2.51
CA ASN A 308 -1.04 -85.50 -1.40
C ASN A 308 -0.32 -86.85 -1.59
N LEU A 309 0.33 -87.36 -0.54
CA LEU A 309 0.80 -88.74 -0.46
C LEU A 309 0.13 -89.44 0.71
N GLU A 310 -0.68 -90.44 0.39
CA GLU A 310 -1.40 -91.32 1.30
C GLU A 310 -0.46 -92.28 2.07
N GLU A 311 -0.85 -92.50 3.32
CA GLU A 311 -0.31 -93.47 4.26
C GLU A 311 -0.49 -94.93 3.78
N ASN A 312 0.53 -95.76 3.96
CA ASN A 312 0.38 -97.22 3.94
C ASN A 312 0.91 -97.82 5.25
N LYS A 313 -0.01 -98.44 6.00
CA LYS A 313 0.23 -99.29 7.18
C LYS A 313 0.54 -100.72 6.75
N VAL A 314 1.62 -101.32 7.28
CA VAL A 314 1.74 -102.77 7.46
C VAL A 314 2.55 -103.08 8.74
N GLU A 315 1.94 -103.82 9.66
CA GLU A 315 2.59 -104.51 10.79
C GLU A 315 3.05 -105.92 10.35
N MET A 316 4.23 -106.38 10.84
CA MET A 316 4.43 -107.69 11.49
C MET A 316 5.94 -108.05 11.65
N GLY A 317 6.40 -108.14 12.90
CA GLY A 317 7.00 -109.37 13.45
C GLY A 317 8.47 -109.74 13.21
N SER A 318 9.33 -109.38 14.17
CA SER A 318 10.46 -110.16 14.74
C SER A 318 11.79 -110.38 14.00
N SER A 319 12.06 -109.78 12.84
CA SER A 319 13.46 -109.58 12.36
C SER A 319 13.87 -108.10 12.30
N THR A 320 12.94 -107.22 12.70
CA THR A 320 12.97 -105.78 12.46
C THR A 320 13.81 -105.03 13.48
N GLU A 321 13.96 -105.50 14.72
CA GLU A 321 14.68 -104.75 15.76
C GLU A 321 16.18 -104.62 15.48
N GLN A 322 16.84 -105.64 14.93
CA GLN A 322 18.26 -105.56 14.57
C GLN A 322 18.52 -104.73 13.30
N VAL A 323 17.56 -104.70 12.38
CA VAL A 323 17.59 -103.84 11.17
C VAL A 323 17.31 -102.39 11.56
N GLN A 324 16.32 -102.14 12.42
CA GLN A 324 15.99 -100.82 12.96
C GLN A 324 17.14 -100.23 13.80
N ILE A 325 17.86 -101.01 14.60
CA ILE A 325 19.05 -100.51 15.33
C ILE A 325 20.17 -100.10 14.36
N LYS A 326 20.40 -100.85 13.28
CA LYS A 326 21.37 -100.48 12.24
C LYS A 326 20.92 -99.23 11.48
N GLU A 327 19.66 -99.16 11.08
CA GLU A 327 19.07 -98.01 10.41
C GLU A 327 19.12 -96.76 11.29
N ILE A 328 18.80 -96.87 12.58
CA ILE A 328 18.93 -95.77 13.56
C ILE A 328 20.40 -95.36 13.73
N SER A 329 21.35 -96.30 13.78
CA SER A 329 22.77 -95.95 13.87
C SER A 329 23.28 -95.24 12.60
N GLN A 330 22.77 -95.63 11.43
CA GLN A 330 23.12 -95.05 10.15
C GLN A 330 22.49 -93.67 9.96
N LEU A 331 21.22 -93.51 10.37
CA LEU A 331 20.53 -92.23 10.43
C LEU A 331 21.24 -91.26 11.39
N ASN A 332 21.68 -91.72 12.55
CA ASN A 332 22.45 -90.90 13.50
C ASN A 332 23.80 -90.46 12.93
N SER A 333 24.50 -91.31 12.17
CA SER A 333 25.73 -90.91 11.49
C SER A 333 25.48 -89.86 10.41
N SER A 334 24.40 -90.04 9.62
CA SER A 334 23.99 -89.07 8.60
C SER A 334 23.60 -87.72 9.21
N LEU A 335 22.83 -87.73 10.30
CA LEU A 335 22.41 -86.52 11.00
C LEU A 335 23.61 -85.77 11.59
N LYS A 336 24.60 -86.51 12.11
CA LYS A 336 25.84 -85.93 12.62
C LYS A 336 26.65 -85.24 11.52
N ASP A 337 26.78 -85.88 10.36
CA ASP A 337 27.50 -85.32 9.22
C ASP A 337 26.79 -84.07 8.66
N GLU A 338 25.46 -84.07 8.64
CA GLU A 338 24.64 -82.94 8.20
C GLU A 338 24.69 -81.75 9.17
N ILE A 339 24.65 -82.01 10.49
CA ILE A 339 24.88 -80.99 11.53
C ILE A 339 26.29 -80.41 11.41
N GLN A 340 27.31 -81.24 11.14
CA GLN A 340 28.69 -80.79 10.99
C GLN A 340 28.87 -79.94 9.71
N LEU A 341 28.16 -80.26 8.64
CA LEU A 341 28.12 -79.48 7.40
C LEU A 341 27.44 -78.11 7.60
N LEU A 342 26.31 -78.09 8.32
CA LEU A 342 25.60 -76.86 8.71
C LEU A 342 26.48 -75.96 9.58
N HIS A 343 27.15 -76.53 10.58
CA HIS A 343 28.05 -75.80 11.48
C HIS A 343 29.24 -75.19 10.71
N SER A 344 29.76 -75.91 9.71
CA SER A 344 30.84 -75.43 8.83
C SER A 344 30.39 -74.28 7.92
N SER A 345 29.17 -74.38 7.37
CA SER A 345 28.59 -73.36 6.49
C SER A 345 28.25 -72.06 7.24
N ILE A 346 27.70 -72.18 8.46
CA ILE A 346 27.43 -71.02 9.34
C ILE A 346 28.73 -70.31 9.71
N ASN A 347 29.80 -71.06 10.05
CA ASN A 347 31.10 -70.47 10.37
C ASN A 347 31.74 -69.70 9.20
N LEU A 348 31.54 -70.17 7.97
CA LEU A 348 32.12 -69.54 6.77
C LEU A 348 31.44 -68.20 6.43
N ASN A 349 30.10 -68.14 6.54
CA ASN A 349 29.33 -66.89 6.38
C ASN A 349 29.60 -65.88 7.51
N MET A 350 29.81 -66.36 8.74
CA MET A 350 30.15 -65.52 9.89
C MET A 350 31.50 -64.83 9.74
N LYS A 351 32.49 -65.54 9.19
CA LYS A 351 33.83 -64.97 8.94
C LYS A 351 33.79 -63.86 7.88
N GLN A 352 32.91 -63.98 6.89
CA GLN A 352 32.71 -62.95 5.86
C GLN A 352 31.96 -61.71 6.39
N MET A 353 31.04 -61.86 7.35
CA MET A 353 30.39 -60.72 8.01
C MET A 353 31.31 -59.97 8.99
N SER A 354 32.20 -60.68 9.67
CA SER A 354 33.16 -60.12 10.64
C SER A 354 34.14 -59.11 10.01
N ASP A 355 34.48 -59.27 8.73
CA ASP A 355 35.49 -58.44 8.06
C ASP A 355 34.95 -57.08 7.56
N HIS A 356 33.62 -56.85 7.62
CA HIS A 356 33.02 -55.64 7.05
C HIS A 356 32.23 -54.73 8.00
N ILE A 357 31.92 -55.14 9.23
CA ILE A 357 31.14 -54.28 10.14
C ILE A 357 31.61 -54.47 11.59
N ILE A 358 32.52 -53.62 12.06
CA ILE A 358 32.82 -53.43 13.49
C ILE A 358 31.70 -52.58 14.10
N SER A 359 30.49 -53.13 14.18
CA SER A 359 29.36 -52.53 14.90
C SER A 359 29.13 -53.30 16.21
N PRO A 360 28.82 -52.61 17.33
CA PRO A 360 28.44 -53.26 18.59
C PRO A 360 27.35 -54.34 18.41
N GLN A 361 26.43 -54.19 17.44
CA GLN A 361 25.40 -55.18 17.14
C GLN A 361 25.96 -56.53 16.66
N SER A 362 27.05 -56.53 15.87
CA SER A 362 27.66 -57.75 15.33
C SER A 362 28.24 -58.66 16.42
N HIS A 363 28.74 -58.04 17.50
CA HIS A 363 29.31 -58.75 18.64
C HIS A 363 28.22 -59.49 19.43
N TYR A 364 27.08 -58.86 19.69
CA TYR A 364 25.95 -59.51 20.36
C TYR A 364 25.42 -60.70 19.55
N PHE A 365 25.27 -60.54 18.23
CA PHE A 365 24.83 -61.62 17.35
C PHE A 365 25.81 -62.80 17.37
N THR A 366 27.11 -62.51 17.30
CA THR A 366 28.16 -63.55 17.33
C THR A 366 28.17 -64.30 18.66
N GLN A 367 27.96 -63.59 19.77
CA GLN A 367 27.88 -64.17 21.10
C GLN A 367 26.63 -65.06 21.25
N SER A 368 25.46 -64.62 20.74
CA SER A 368 24.24 -65.41 20.76
C SER A 368 24.37 -66.69 19.94
N ILE A 369 24.95 -66.64 18.74
CA ILE A 369 25.20 -67.85 17.93
C ILE A 369 26.11 -68.83 18.68
N LYS A 370 27.16 -68.33 19.32
CA LYS A 370 28.06 -69.18 20.11
C LYS A 370 27.31 -69.87 21.26
N GLN A 371 26.46 -69.14 21.98
CA GLN A 371 25.63 -69.69 23.06
C GLN A 371 24.66 -70.75 22.55
N TYR A 372 24.04 -70.54 21.38
CA TYR A 372 23.15 -71.54 20.78
C TYR A 372 23.90 -72.79 20.31
N GLY A 373 25.12 -72.62 19.77
CA GLY A 373 26.00 -73.73 19.43
C GLY A 373 26.37 -74.57 20.65
N GLU A 374 26.73 -73.94 21.76
CA GLU A 374 27.02 -74.61 23.03
C GLU A 374 25.80 -75.39 23.56
N MET A 375 24.61 -74.80 23.47
CA MET A 375 23.36 -75.43 23.90
C MET A 375 22.97 -76.64 23.03
N LEU A 376 23.15 -76.53 21.71
CA LEU A 376 22.90 -77.64 20.78
C LEU A 376 23.88 -78.80 21.02
N GLN A 377 25.13 -78.48 21.34
CA GLN A 377 26.13 -79.49 21.72
C GLN A 377 25.72 -80.20 23.01
N GLU A 378 25.24 -79.48 24.03
CA GLU A 378 24.76 -80.08 25.28
C GLU A 378 23.59 -81.06 25.06
N VAL A 379 22.64 -80.72 24.18
CA VAL A 379 21.56 -81.64 23.78
C VAL A 379 22.12 -82.89 23.11
N THR A 380 23.06 -82.71 22.19
CA THR A 380 23.69 -83.81 21.45
C THR A 380 24.41 -84.76 22.41
N ASP A 381 25.15 -84.22 23.37
CA ASP A 381 25.85 -85.00 24.38
C ASP A 381 24.87 -85.76 25.30
N CYS A 382 23.75 -85.13 25.68
CA CYS A 382 22.66 -85.80 26.41
C CYS A 382 22.08 -86.99 25.63
N PHE A 383 21.81 -86.86 24.32
CA PHE A 383 21.31 -87.96 23.51
C PHE A 383 22.32 -89.10 23.36
N ILE A 384 23.60 -88.78 23.14
CA ILE A 384 24.67 -89.78 23.06
C ILE A 384 24.79 -90.55 24.38
N ALA A 385 24.73 -89.85 25.51
CA ALA A 385 24.74 -90.45 26.84
C ALA A 385 23.52 -91.37 27.03
N GLN A 386 22.33 -90.92 26.64
CA GLN A 386 21.10 -91.69 26.76
C GLN A 386 21.12 -92.97 25.91
N ILE A 387 21.60 -92.91 24.66
CA ILE A 387 21.78 -94.08 23.79
C ILE A 387 22.72 -95.10 24.45
N SER A 388 23.84 -94.61 25.00
CA SER A 388 24.83 -95.46 25.68
C SER A 388 24.22 -96.16 26.90
N ARG A 389 23.39 -95.46 27.68
CA ARG A 389 22.69 -96.01 28.85
C ARG A 389 21.61 -97.02 28.46
N TYR A 390 20.84 -96.77 27.40
CA TYR A 390 19.89 -97.77 26.91
C TYR A 390 20.57 -99.06 26.50
N SER A 391 21.74 -98.97 25.84
CA SER A 391 22.55 -100.15 25.53
C SER A 391 23.01 -100.90 26.78
N ALA A 392 23.43 -100.19 27.83
CA ALA A 392 23.81 -100.78 29.11
C ALA A 392 22.63 -101.47 29.83
N ILE A 393 21.45 -100.83 29.85
CA ILE A 393 20.22 -101.39 30.40
C ILE A 393 19.80 -102.65 29.62
N GLN A 394 19.82 -102.59 28.28
CA GLN A 394 19.48 -103.72 27.43
C GLN A 394 20.41 -104.91 27.69
N LYS A 395 21.71 -104.66 27.85
CA LYS A 395 22.69 -105.69 28.21
C LYS A 395 22.39 -106.29 29.59
N CYS A 396 22.12 -105.45 30.59
CA CYS A 396 21.76 -105.86 31.95
C CYS A 396 20.49 -106.75 31.95
N ILE A 397 19.44 -106.33 31.24
CA ILE A 397 18.20 -107.10 31.09
C ILE A 397 18.46 -108.45 30.41
N LYS A 398 19.25 -108.46 29.33
CA LYS A 398 19.61 -109.70 28.62
C LYS A 398 20.38 -110.67 29.53
N ASP A 399 21.29 -110.17 30.35
CA ASP A 399 22.01 -111.00 31.32
C ASP A 399 21.08 -111.55 32.40
N CYS A 400 20.11 -110.76 32.88
CA CYS A 400 19.07 -111.24 33.79
C CYS A 400 18.22 -112.35 33.16
N ILE A 401 17.79 -112.18 31.91
CA ILE A 401 17.03 -113.21 31.17
C ILE A 401 17.84 -114.50 31.07
N ASN A 402 19.12 -114.42 30.67
CA ASN A 402 19.99 -115.59 30.59
C ASN A 402 20.15 -116.31 31.95
N ILE A 403 20.19 -115.58 33.06
CA ILE A 403 20.23 -116.15 34.41
C ILE A 403 18.92 -116.86 34.74
N LEU A 404 17.78 -116.24 34.44
CA LEU A 404 16.46 -116.83 34.68
C LEU A 404 16.28 -118.12 33.85
N ASP A 405 16.63 -118.09 32.57
CA ASP A 405 16.61 -119.27 31.70
C ASP A 405 17.52 -120.38 32.25
N ALA A 406 18.74 -120.03 32.70
CA ALA A 406 19.65 -120.99 33.31
C ALA A 406 19.06 -121.62 34.58
N CYS A 407 18.39 -120.83 35.43
CA CYS A 407 17.68 -121.32 36.62
C CYS A 407 16.53 -122.27 36.25
N GLU A 408 15.77 -122.00 35.19
CA GLU A 408 14.70 -122.88 34.71
C GLU A 408 15.22 -124.24 34.20
N THR A 409 16.44 -124.29 33.67
CA THR A 409 17.06 -125.55 33.21
C THR A 409 17.58 -126.45 34.34
N ILE A 410 17.65 -125.96 35.58
CA ILE A 410 18.05 -126.75 36.76
C ILE A 410 16.89 -127.70 37.11
N LYS A 411 16.87 -128.88 36.48
CA LYS A 411 15.88 -129.94 36.77
C LYS A 411 16.11 -130.49 38.19
N LEU A 412 15.06 -130.49 39.01
CA LEU A 412 15.06 -131.22 40.28
C LEU A 412 15.22 -132.73 40.02
N PRO A 413 16.19 -133.42 40.66
CA PRO A 413 16.28 -134.88 40.55
C PRO A 413 15.10 -135.52 41.29
N GLU A 414 14.24 -136.22 40.55
CA GLU A 414 13.29 -137.16 41.12
C GLU A 414 14.06 -138.40 41.62
N GLN A 415 14.23 -138.49 42.94
CA GLN A 415 14.62 -139.67 43.73
C GLN A 415 15.92 -140.43 43.36
N CYS A 416 17.02 -140.24 44.11
CA CYS A 416 18.02 -141.30 44.39
C CYS A 416 18.98 -140.91 45.54
N GLU A 417 19.39 -141.86 46.39
CA GLU A 417 20.12 -141.65 47.68
C GLU A 417 21.61 -141.24 47.58
N MET A 418 22.09 -140.70 46.45
CA MET A 418 23.49 -140.26 46.26
C MET A 418 23.58 -138.78 45.87
N VAL A 419 22.86 -137.93 46.61
CA VAL A 419 22.37 -136.66 46.08
C VAL A 419 22.81 -135.42 46.89
N GLU A 420 23.36 -135.58 48.11
CA GLU A 420 23.81 -134.44 48.94
C GLU A 420 24.92 -133.58 48.30
N LYS A 421 25.90 -134.18 47.62
CA LYS A 421 26.98 -133.40 46.96
C LYS A 421 26.51 -132.61 45.75
N ASN A 422 25.49 -133.10 45.02
CA ASN A 422 24.97 -132.43 43.83
C ASN A 422 24.07 -131.23 44.20
N TRP A 423 23.26 -131.37 45.25
CA TRP A 423 22.47 -130.25 45.78
C TRP A 423 23.33 -129.11 46.31
N SER A 424 24.45 -129.42 46.99
CA SER A 424 25.36 -128.38 47.47
C SER A 424 25.91 -127.54 46.32
N LEU A 425 26.23 -128.16 45.18
CA LEU A 425 26.77 -127.47 44.00
C LEU A 425 25.70 -126.65 43.27
N GLN A 426 24.47 -127.17 43.16
CA GLN A 426 23.33 -126.45 42.59
C GLN A 426 22.87 -125.28 43.48
N LEU A 427 22.93 -125.43 44.80
CA LEU A 427 22.61 -124.38 45.75
C LEU A 427 23.65 -123.25 45.70
N GLU A 428 24.94 -123.59 45.57
CA GLU A 428 26.02 -122.62 45.36
C GLU A 428 25.84 -121.86 44.03
N GLN A 429 25.45 -122.54 42.95
CA GLN A 429 25.11 -121.90 41.67
C GLN A 429 23.90 -120.98 41.76
N LEU A 430 22.82 -121.40 42.44
CA LEU A 430 21.66 -120.56 42.69
C LEU A 430 22.01 -119.33 43.53
N GLN A 431 22.90 -119.48 44.51
CA GLN A 431 23.38 -118.35 45.31
C GLN A 431 24.20 -117.37 44.45
N ILE A 432 25.08 -117.87 43.56
CA ILE A 432 25.81 -117.04 42.59
C ILE A 432 24.83 -116.31 41.65
N TYR A 433 23.78 -116.98 41.17
CA TYR A 433 22.76 -116.35 40.33
C TYR A 433 21.97 -115.28 41.08
N LYS A 434 21.61 -115.53 42.33
CA LYS A 434 20.94 -114.56 43.20
C LYS A 434 21.81 -113.31 43.45
N ASP A 435 23.10 -113.50 43.71
CA ASP A 435 24.02 -112.40 43.93
C ASP A 435 24.25 -111.57 42.65
N LYS A 436 24.34 -112.24 41.49
CA LYS A 436 24.38 -111.55 40.18
C LYS A 436 23.10 -110.77 39.90
N LEU A 437 21.92 -111.34 40.16
CA LEU A 437 20.64 -110.64 40.01
C LEU A 437 20.54 -109.42 40.93
N SER A 438 21.05 -109.51 42.16
CA SER A 438 21.12 -108.38 43.09
C SER A 438 22.03 -107.26 42.55
N ILE A 439 23.19 -107.61 41.97
CA ILE A 439 24.08 -106.65 41.31
C ILE A 439 23.37 -105.99 40.13
N TYR A 440 22.73 -106.77 39.26
CA TYR A 440 22.00 -106.23 38.11
C TYR A 440 20.81 -105.35 38.52
N GLN A 441 20.09 -105.70 39.59
CA GLN A 441 19.04 -104.86 40.15
C GLN A 441 19.58 -103.51 40.62
N LYS A 442 20.72 -103.50 41.31
CA LYS A 442 21.39 -102.26 41.74
C LYS A 442 21.84 -101.42 40.54
N THR A 443 22.48 -102.05 39.54
CA THR A 443 22.91 -101.37 38.31
C THR A 443 21.72 -100.79 37.55
N LEU A 444 20.61 -101.53 37.44
CA LEU A 444 19.40 -101.05 36.77
C LEU A 444 18.81 -99.83 37.50
N HIS A 445 18.80 -99.85 38.84
CA HIS A 445 18.33 -98.72 39.62
C HIS A 445 19.23 -97.47 39.47
N GLU A 446 20.55 -97.65 39.47
CA GLU A 446 21.51 -96.57 39.21
C GLU A 446 21.32 -95.97 37.81
N GLU A 447 21.11 -96.80 36.78
CA GLU A 447 20.84 -96.35 35.42
C GLU A 447 19.47 -95.65 35.28
N GLN A 448 18.45 -96.07 36.05
CA GLN A 448 17.16 -95.38 36.11
C GLN A 448 17.28 -93.98 36.72
N LEU A 449 18.02 -93.83 37.84
CA LEU A 449 18.25 -92.53 38.47
C LEU A 449 18.99 -91.58 37.54
N LYS A 450 20.02 -92.10 36.87
CA LYS A 450 20.75 -91.42 35.81
C LYS A 450 19.80 -90.95 34.69
N LEU A 451 18.91 -91.81 34.20
CA LEU A 451 17.93 -91.46 33.15
C LEU A 451 17.00 -90.33 33.58
N ILE A 452 16.56 -90.31 34.85
CA ILE A 452 15.76 -89.21 35.40
C ILE A 452 16.54 -87.88 35.35
N ILE A 453 17.82 -87.90 35.73
CA ILE A 453 18.69 -86.71 35.70
C ILE A 453 18.85 -86.19 34.25
N ASP A 454 19.12 -87.08 33.29
CA ASP A 454 19.24 -86.69 31.89
C ASP A 454 17.94 -86.10 31.35
N ARG A 455 16.79 -86.68 31.70
CA ARG A 455 15.47 -86.15 31.32
C ARG A 455 15.23 -84.76 31.90
N GLN A 456 15.66 -84.51 33.14
CA GLN A 456 15.56 -83.17 33.73
C GLN A 456 16.47 -82.16 33.02
N ASN A 457 17.69 -82.55 32.64
CA ASN A 457 18.59 -81.69 31.87
C ASN A 457 18.02 -81.40 30.48
N PHE A 458 17.48 -82.41 29.80
CA PHE A 458 16.81 -82.24 28.51
C PHE A 458 15.64 -81.25 28.60
N ILE A 459 14.78 -81.36 29.62
CA ILE A 459 13.67 -80.40 29.83
C ILE A 459 14.19 -78.97 30.04
N LYS A 460 15.29 -78.79 30.78
CA LYS A 460 15.89 -77.46 30.97
C LYS A 460 16.37 -76.87 29.65
N ILE A 461 17.08 -77.67 28.85
CA ILE A 461 17.58 -77.21 27.55
C ILE A 461 16.40 -76.94 26.59
N GLN A 462 15.38 -77.79 26.58
CA GLN A 462 14.15 -77.58 25.79
C GLN A 462 13.48 -76.24 26.15
N ASN A 463 13.35 -75.92 27.44
CA ASN A 463 12.77 -74.65 27.88
C ASN A 463 13.61 -73.44 27.44
N GLN A 464 14.94 -73.59 27.42
CA GLN A 464 15.82 -72.53 26.91
C GLN A 464 15.63 -72.32 25.40
N PHE A 465 15.55 -73.40 24.60
CA PHE A 465 15.22 -73.29 23.18
C PHE A 465 13.87 -72.64 22.93
N GLN A 466 12.84 -73.02 23.71
CA GLN A 466 11.52 -72.42 23.58
C GLN A 466 11.53 -70.92 23.88
N LYS A 467 12.31 -70.50 24.88
CA LYS A 467 12.53 -69.07 25.16
C LYS A 467 13.22 -68.37 23.98
N ILE A 468 14.25 -68.98 23.41
CA ILE A 468 14.97 -68.44 22.24
C ILE A 468 14.04 -68.26 21.04
N PHE A 469 13.20 -69.25 20.74
CA PHE A 469 12.23 -69.15 19.66
C PHE A 469 11.19 -68.05 19.91
N SER A 470 10.76 -67.86 21.16
CA SER A 470 9.88 -66.75 21.54
C SER A 470 10.54 -65.39 21.32
N ASP A 471 11.80 -65.24 21.76
CA ASP A 471 12.57 -64.00 21.59
C ASP A 471 12.79 -63.71 20.10
N TYR A 472 13.11 -64.73 19.30
CA TYR A 472 13.27 -64.62 17.85
C TYR A 472 11.97 -64.18 17.16
N ASN A 473 10.84 -64.80 17.51
CA ASN A 473 9.54 -64.39 16.96
C ASN A 473 9.21 -62.94 17.32
N SER A 474 9.51 -62.49 18.54
CA SER A 474 9.32 -61.09 18.95
C SER A 474 10.16 -60.13 18.08
N ILE A 475 11.44 -60.44 17.87
CA ILE A 475 12.33 -59.63 17.02
C ILE A 475 11.85 -59.63 15.57
N LEU A 476 11.35 -60.76 15.07
CA LEU A 476 10.80 -60.86 13.72
C LEU A 476 9.58 -59.95 13.54
N TYR A 477 8.67 -59.91 14.52
CA TYR A 477 7.54 -58.98 14.52
C TYR A 477 8.00 -57.52 14.57
N GLU A 478 8.99 -57.17 15.40
CA GLU A 478 9.55 -55.82 15.43
C GLU A 478 10.18 -55.41 14.09
N LEU A 479 10.94 -56.32 13.46
CA LEU A 479 11.52 -56.09 12.13
C LEU A 479 10.44 -55.91 11.06
N GLN A 480 9.37 -56.70 11.12
CA GLN A 480 8.24 -56.54 10.21
C GLN A 480 7.60 -55.15 10.38
N MET A 481 7.31 -54.73 11.61
CA MET A 481 6.76 -53.40 11.91
C MET A 481 7.67 -52.28 11.40
N MET A 482 8.99 -52.39 11.62
CA MET A 482 9.96 -51.42 11.09
C MET A 482 10.02 -51.41 9.56
N SER A 483 9.86 -52.57 8.91
CA SER A 483 9.83 -52.65 7.45
C SER A 483 8.58 -51.97 6.87
N GLU A 484 7.42 -52.16 7.49
CA GLU A 484 6.16 -51.53 7.11
C GLU A 484 6.23 -50.00 7.31
N GLU A 485 6.81 -49.55 8.42
CA GLU A 485 7.01 -48.12 8.67
C GLU A 485 8.00 -47.50 7.67
N ASN A 486 9.08 -48.21 7.30
CA ASN A 486 9.99 -47.73 6.25
C ASN A 486 9.31 -47.61 4.88
N ILE A 487 8.42 -48.54 4.53
CA ILE A 487 7.61 -48.43 3.31
C ILE A 487 6.73 -47.17 3.39
N ARG A 488 6.10 -46.92 4.54
CA ARG A 488 5.27 -45.73 4.76
C ARG A 488 6.08 -44.43 4.65
N LEU A 489 7.27 -44.37 5.25
CA LEU A 489 8.17 -43.23 5.16
C LEU A 489 8.64 -42.98 3.73
N ASN A 490 8.91 -44.03 2.95
CA ASN A 490 9.26 -43.88 1.54
C ASN A 490 8.09 -43.32 0.71
N ILE A 491 6.86 -43.80 0.94
CA ILE A 491 5.65 -43.24 0.29
C ILE A 491 5.48 -41.76 0.64
N MET A 492 5.70 -41.39 1.91
CA MET A 492 5.60 -40.00 2.36
C MET A 492 6.70 -39.12 1.72
N LYS A 493 7.92 -39.63 1.59
CA LYS A 493 9.04 -38.97 0.92
C LYS A 493 8.76 -38.73 -0.57
N ASP A 494 8.14 -39.70 -1.24
CA ASP A 494 7.73 -39.57 -2.65
C ASP A 494 6.61 -38.52 -2.81
N HIS A 495 5.67 -38.46 -1.88
CA HIS A 495 4.62 -37.44 -1.87
C HIS A 495 5.20 -36.02 -1.70
N ILE A 496 6.10 -35.83 -0.74
CA ILE A 496 6.79 -34.55 -0.50
C ILE A 496 7.61 -34.14 -1.75
N SER A 497 8.25 -35.11 -2.42
CA SER A 497 9.03 -34.85 -3.63
C SER A 497 8.14 -34.44 -4.82
N LYS A 498 6.94 -35.04 -4.95
CA LYS A 498 5.96 -34.64 -5.97
C LYS A 498 5.34 -33.27 -5.68
N GLU A 499 4.96 -33.01 -4.43
CA GLU A 499 4.35 -31.74 -4.02
C GLU A 499 5.34 -30.56 -4.15
N SER A 500 6.61 -30.78 -3.78
CA SER A 500 7.66 -29.77 -3.99
C SER A 500 7.92 -29.50 -5.47
N SER A 501 7.92 -30.52 -6.33
CA SER A 501 8.00 -30.34 -7.79
C SER A 501 6.81 -29.53 -8.33
N GLN A 502 5.60 -29.78 -7.84
CA GLN A 502 4.40 -29.06 -8.29
C GLN A 502 4.42 -27.59 -7.84
N LYS A 503 4.80 -27.31 -6.58
CA LYS A 503 4.99 -25.93 -6.08
C LYS A 503 6.06 -25.17 -6.86
N ILE A 504 7.14 -25.82 -7.28
CA ILE A 504 8.18 -25.21 -8.12
C ILE A 504 7.59 -24.83 -9.50
N THR A 505 6.81 -25.71 -10.13
CA THR A 505 6.18 -25.39 -11.43
C THR A 505 5.16 -24.25 -11.34
N GLU A 506 4.40 -24.16 -10.25
CA GLU A 506 3.45 -23.07 -10.02
C GLU A 506 4.18 -21.74 -9.77
N LEU A 507 5.27 -21.74 -9.00
CA LEU A 507 6.11 -20.56 -8.80
C LEU A 507 6.77 -20.08 -10.10
N GLU A 508 7.23 -20.99 -10.95
CA GLU A 508 7.80 -20.67 -12.27
C GLU A 508 6.75 -19.99 -13.16
N LYS A 509 5.52 -20.50 -13.18
CA LYS A 509 4.41 -19.90 -13.91
C LYS A 509 4.10 -18.48 -13.39
N HIS A 510 4.03 -18.33 -12.07
CA HIS A 510 3.72 -17.05 -11.44
C HIS A 510 4.84 -16.01 -11.65
N LYS A 511 6.10 -16.46 -11.73
CA LYS A 511 7.26 -15.64 -12.10
C LYS A 511 7.14 -15.14 -13.54
N ASN A 512 6.84 -16.03 -14.49
CA ASN A 512 6.67 -15.67 -15.91
C ASN A 512 5.51 -14.69 -16.11
N GLU A 513 4.39 -14.88 -15.42
CA GLU A 513 3.25 -13.94 -15.46
C GLU A 513 3.61 -12.55 -14.89
N ASN A 514 4.41 -12.51 -13.83
CA ASN A 514 4.88 -11.25 -13.25
C ASN A 514 5.90 -10.54 -14.15
N GLU A 515 6.78 -11.29 -14.82
CA GLU A 515 7.73 -10.75 -15.79
C GLU A 515 7.01 -10.15 -17.01
N GLN A 516 5.95 -10.80 -17.47
CA GLN A 516 5.07 -10.25 -18.52
C GLN A 516 4.42 -8.93 -18.07
N LYS A 517 3.79 -8.90 -16.88
CA LYS A 517 3.19 -7.68 -16.33
C LYS A 517 4.20 -6.55 -16.15
N PHE A 518 5.42 -6.88 -15.74
CA PHE A 518 6.50 -5.91 -15.60
C PHE A 518 6.89 -5.30 -16.96
N ASN A 519 6.98 -6.12 -18.00
CA ASN A 519 7.23 -5.65 -19.36
C ASN A 519 6.09 -4.76 -19.88
N ASP A 520 4.83 -5.14 -19.63
CA ASP A 520 3.66 -4.33 -20.02
C ASP A 520 3.70 -2.95 -19.33
N ILE A 521 3.93 -2.92 -18.00
CA ILE A 521 4.07 -1.65 -17.24
C ILE A 521 5.22 -0.81 -17.79
N LYS A 522 6.36 -1.44 -18.12
CA LYS A 522 7.51 -0.74 -18.71
C LYS A 522 7.14 -0.10 -20.05
N THR A 523 6.37 -0.78 -20.90
CA THR A 523 5.91 -0.19 -22.17
C THR A 523 4.95 0.98 -21.96
N ILE A 524 4.04 0.89 -20.99
CA ILE A 524 3.10 1.97 -20.63
C ILE A 524 3.89 3.20 -20.13
N LEU A 525 4.86 3.00 -19.25
CA LEU A 525 5.67 4.09 -18.71
C LEU A 525 6.51 4.79 -19.80
N GLU A 526 7.01 4.04 -20.79
CA GLU A 526 7.75 4.63 -21.91
C GLU A 526 6.81 5.46 -22.81
N GLN A 527 5.58 4.98 -23.05
CA GLN A 527 4.56 5.74 -23.77
C GLN A 527 4.17 7.02 -23.02
N GLU A 528 3.92 6.94 -21.70
CA GLU A 528 3.62 8.12 -20.88
C GLU A 528 4.77 9.13 -20.94
N ARG A 529 6.02 8.68 -20.82
CA ARG A 529 7.21 9.53 -20.95
C ARG A 529 7.26 10.23 -22.32
N GLU A 530 6.92 9.54 -23.39
CA GLU A 530 6.87 10.12 -24.73
C GLU A 530 5.75 11.18 -24.85
N THR A 531 4.55 10.89 -24.35
CA THR A 531 3.45 11.87 -24.33
C THR A 531 3.79 13.13 -23.51
N TRP A 532 4.45 12.98 -22.36
CA TRP A 532 4.93 14.10 -21.56
C TRP A 532 5.98 14.94 -22.29
N SER A 533 6.85 14.29 -23.06
CA SER A 533 7.85 14.96 -23.90
C SER A 533 7.18 15.79 -25.01
N GLU A 534 6.14 15.25 -25.65
CA GLU A 534 5.34 15.96 -26.66
C GLU A 534 4.57 17.13 -26.06
N GLN A 535 3.89 16.92 -24.94
CA GLN A 535 3.18 18.00 -24.22
C GLN A 535 4.15 19.13 -23.83
N LYS A 536 5.34 18.79 -23.34
CA LYS A 536 6.38 19.78 -23.01
C LYS A 536 6.77 20.61 -24.23
N LYS A 537 6.98 19.98 -25.40
CA LYS A 537 7.25 20.69 -26.66
C LYS A 537 6.11 21.63 -27.04
N LEU A 538 4.85 21.20 -26.87
CA LEU A 538 3.68 22.04 -27.12
C LEU A 538 3.64 23.26 -26.18
N PHE A 539 3.89 23.07 -24.89
CA PHE A 539 3.98 24.17 -23.92
C PHE A 539 5.11 25.14 -24.25
N ASP A 540 6.28 24.65 -24.64
CA ASP A 540 7.40 25.51 -25.04
C ASP A 540 7.06 26.32 -26.29
N ASN A 541 6.34 25.74 -27.26
CA ASN A 541 5.85 26.46 -28.44
C ASN A 541 4.81 27.51 -28.08
N LEU A 542 3.84 27.18 -27.21
CA LEU A 542 2.84 28.12 -26.72
C LEU A 542 3.52 29.30 -25.99
N ARG A 543 4.50 29.01 -25.14
CA ARG A 543 5.29 30.02 -24.42
C ARG A 543 6.04 30.94 -25.38
N LYS A 544 6.66 30.39 -26.44
CA LYS A 544 7.29 31.19 -27.50
C LYS A 544 6.28 32.09 -28.20
N SER A 545 5.10 31.56 -28.55
CA SER A 545 4.02 32.32 -29.17
C SER A 545 3.55 33.47 -28.29
N LEU A 546 3.26 33.19 -27.02
CA LEU A 546 2.82 34.20 -26.05
C LEU A 546 3.88 35.30 -25.85
N ASN A 547 5.16 34.93 -25.83
CA ASN A 547 6.25 35.89 -25.70
C ASN A 547 6.34 36.82 -26.93
N MET A 548 6.07 36.30 -28.14
CA MET A 548 5.98 37.13 -29.34
C MET A 548 4.78 38.09 -29.29
N GLU A 549 3.63 37.64 -28.82
CA GLU A 549 2.46 38.51 -28.62
C GLU A 549 2.71 39.58 -27.57
N TYR A 550 3.32 39.21 -26.45
CA TYR A 550 3.72 40.15 -25.41
C TYR A 550 4.67 41.24 -25.94
N LYS A 551 5.67 40.84 -26.73
CA LYS A 551 6.58 41.78 -27.41
C LYS A 551 5.82 42.71 -28.37
N ARG A 552 4.90 42.16 -29.18
CA ARG A 552 4.03 42.95 -30.07
C ARG A 552 3.19 43.96 -29.31
N LEU A 553 2.61 43.58 -28.17
CA LEU A 553 1.83 44.47 -27.31
C LEU A 553 2.68 45.58 -26.70
N ILE A 554 3.90 45.28 -26.26
CA ILE A 554 4.85 46.31 -25.80
C ILE A 554 5.14 47.31 -26.92
N ASP A 555 5.40 46.83 -28.13
CA ASP A 555 5.71 47.70 -29.27
C ASP A 555 4.49 48.55 -29.68
N GLN A 556 3.28 47.99 -29.64
CA GLN A 556 2.02 48.74 -29.81
C GLN A 556 1.84 49.80 -28.71
N LYS A 557 2.13 49.46 -27.46
CA LYS A 557 2.04 50.42 -26.33
C LYS A 557 3.02 51.58 -26.53
N LYS A 558 4.24 51.32 -26.97
CA LYS A 558 5.23 52.36 -27.31
C LYS A 558 4.72 53.26 -28.44
N MET A 559 4.17 52.67 -29.50
CA MET A 559 3.59 53.43 -30.61
C MET A 559 2.43 54.33 -30.15
N LEU A 560 1.55 53.84 -29.27
CA LEU A 560 0.48 54.63 -28.69
C LEU A 560 1.00 55.80 -27.84
N PHE A 561 2.09 55.62 -27.09
CA PHE A 561 2.72 56.74 -26.37
C PHE A 561 3.25 57.81 -27.34
N SER A 562 3.93 57.41 -28.41
CA SER A 562 4.41 58.36 -29.43
C SER A 562 3.25 59.10 -30.12
N LEU A 563 2.16 58.41 -30.46
CA LEU A 563 0.95 59.03 -31.01
C LEU A 563 0.28 59.98 -30.01
N HIS A 564 0.31 59.65 -28.72
CA HIS A 564 -0.22 60.53 -27.67
C HIS A 564 0.59 61.81 -27.54
N GLU A 565 1.93 61.71 -27.59
CA GLU A 565 2.82 62.87 -27.62
C GLU A 565 2.59 63.73 -28.86
N GLU A 566 2.46 63.12 -30.04
CA GLU A 566 2.13 63.82 -31.29
C GLU A 566 0.78 64.53 -31.20
N LYS A 567 -0.25 63.86 -30.66
CA LYS A 567 -1.56 64.47 -30.42
C LYS A 567 -1.44 65.68 -29.49
N ALA A 568 -0.68 65.57 -28.39
CA ALA A 568 -0.48 66.70 -27.47
C ALA A 568 0.24 67.88 -28.14
N LEU A 569 1.18 67.62 -29.05
CA LEU A 569 1.82 68.66 -29.86
C LEU A 569 0.83 69.32 -30.84
N VAL A 570 0.00 68.53 -31.52
CA VAL A 570 -1.05 69.03 -32.41
C VAL A 570 -2.07 69.87 -31.63
N ASP A 571 -2.52 69.41 -30.45
CA ASP A 571 -3.44 70.15 -29.59
C ASP A 571 -2.83 71.49 -29.16
N LYS A 572 -1.53 71.51 -28.82
CA LYS A 572 -0.79 72.76 -28.52
C LYS A 572 -0.71 73.68 -29.73
N GLN A 573 -0.48 73.13 -30.94
CA GLN A 573 -0.47 73.89 -32.18
C GLN A 573 -1.86 74.48 -32.48
N CYS A 574 -2.93 73.71 -32.30
CA CYS A 574 -4.31 74.18 -32.44
C CYS A 574 -4.63 75.33 -31.47
N GLN A 575 -4.19 75.23 -30.21
CA GLN A 575 -4.34 76.31 -29.23
C GLN A 575 -3.61 77.59 -29.66
N LEU A 576 -2.37 77.46 -30.17
CA LEU A 576 -1.62 78.59 -30.71
C LEU A 576 -2.32 79.22 -31.92
N HIS A 577 -2.82 78.41 -32.85
CA HIS A 577 -3.58 78.92 -34.00
C HIS A 577 -4.85 79.65 -33.56
N LYS A 578 -5.60 79.09 -32.61
CA LYS A 578 -6.80 79.74 -32.06
C LYS A 578 -6.45 81.06 -31.38
N SER A 579 -5.39 81.10 -30.56
CA SER A 579 -4.93 82.34 -29.93
C SER A 579 -4.48 83.39 -30.95
N ASN A 580 -3.82 82.97 -32.03
CA ASN A 580 -3.42 83.86 -33.12
C ASN A 580 -4.64 84.37 -33.90
N GLU A 581 -5.65 83.53 -34.13
CA GLU A 581 -6.90 83.92 -34.78
C GLU A 581 -7.65 84.95 -33.93
N GLU A 582 -7.75 84.73 -32.61
CA GLU A 582 -8.31 85.71 -31.67
C GLU A 582 -7.53 87.03 -31.69
N LEU A 583 -6.19 86.97 -31.72
CA LEU A 583 -5.35 88.16 -31.81
C LEU A 583 -5.56 88.91 -33.14
N LEU A 584 -5.59 88.21 -34.27
CA LEU A 584 -5.86 88.81 -35.59
C LEU A 584 -7.27 89.41 -35.65
N GLN A 585 -8.25 88.77 -35.01
CA GLN A 585 -9.61 89.30 -34.94
C GLN A 585 -9.65 90.59 -34.11
N THR A 586 -8.97 90.64 -32.96
CA THR A 586 -8.86 91.89 -32.17
C THR A 586 -8.10 93.00 -32.91
N GLU A 587 -7.05 92.66 -33.66
CA GLU A 587 -6.32 93.62 -34.50
C GLU A 587 -7.21 94.16 -35.63
N LYS A 588 -7.98 93.28 -36.29
CA LYS A 588 -8.96 93.65 -37.31
C LYS A 588 -10.02 94.60 -36.74
N GLU A 589 -10.58 94.30 -35.58
CA GLU A 589 -11.56 95.18 -34.91
C GLU A 589 -10.97 96.55 -34.57
N THR A 590 -9.72 96.59 -34.10
CA THR A 590 -8.98 97.82 -33.82
C THR A 590 -8.74 98.63 -35.10
N LEU A 591 -8.35 97.97 -36.19
CA LEU A 591 -8.17 98.62 -37.49
C LEU A 591 -9.50 99.14 -38.05
N GLU A 592 -10.60 98.41 -37.89
CA GLU A 592 -11.92 98.87 -38.32
C GLU A 592 -12.39 100.08 -37.52
N GLN A 593 -12.13 100.13 -36.21
CA GLN A 593 -12.37 101.31 -35.38
C GLN A 593 -11.53 102.50 -35.85
N ASN A 594 -10.23 102.30 -36.09
CA ASN A 594 -9.34 103.36 -36.60
C ASN A 594 -9.79 103.86 -37.98
N TYR A 595 -10.24 102.97 -38.85
CA TYR A 595 -10.78 103.33 -40.18
C TYR A 595 -12.08 104.15 -40.05
N LYS A 596 -13.00 103.76 -39.17
CA LYS A 596 -14.22 104.54 -38.88
C LYS A 596 -13.89 105.92 -38.32
N GLN A 597 -12.92 106.01 -37.42
CA GLN A 597 -12.44 107.29 -36.88
C GLN A 597 -11.85 108.16 -37.99
N LEU A 598 -11.01 107.59 -38.86
CA LEU A 598 -10.41 108.31 -39.97
C LEU A 598 -11.44 108.82 -40.97
N ILE A 599 -12.50 108.04 -41.26
CA ILE A 599 -13.63 108.50 -42.06
C ILE A 599 -14.32 109.69 -41.39
N ALA A 600 -14.62 109.59 -40.08
CA ALA A 600 -15.26 110.68 -39.35
C ALA A 600 -14.42 111.96 -39.38
N ASP A 601 -13.10 111.84 -39.22
CA ASP A 601 -12.16 112.96 -39.31
C ASP A 601 -12.12 113.54 -40.74
N ALA A 602 -12.11 112.69 -41.77
CA ALA A 602 -12.15 113.12 -43.17
C ALA A 602 -13.46 113.84 -43.53
N ASP A 603 -14.60 113.34 -43.05
CA ASP A 603 -15.90 114.00 -43.23
C ASP A 603 -15.97 115.33 -42.47
N ALA A 604 -15.42 115.40 -41.25
CA ALA A 604 -15.32 116.65 -40.51
C ALA A 604 -14.46 117.69 -41.25
N LEU A 605 -13.31 117.27 -41.79
CA LEU A 605 -12.47 118.13 -42.63
C LEU A 605 -13.18 118.55 -43.91
N ARG A 606 -13.96 117.67 -44.54
CA ARG A 606 -14.75 117.99 -45.73
C ARG A 606 -15.81 119.05 -45.43
N ILE A 607 -16.53 118.92 -44.31
CA ILE A 607 -17.50 119.93 -43.84
C ILE A 607 -16.81 121.28 -43.62
N GLN A 608 -15.66 121.28 -42.92
CA GLN A 608 -14.90 122.52 -42.72
C GLN A 608 -14.45 123.15 -44.04
N LEU A 609 -14.06 122.34 -45.02
CA LEU A 609 -13.65 122.82 -46.33
C LEU A 609 -14.83 123.42 -47.10
N GLU A 610 -16.00 122.79 -47.05
CA GLU A 610 -17.25 123.32 -47.62
C GLU A 610 -17.68 124.64 -46.95
N GLU A 611 -17.58 124.74 -45.62
CA GLU A 611 -17.81 126.00 -44.90
C GLU A 611 -16.85 127.11 -45.35
N LYS A 612 -15.56 126.79 -45.55
CA LYS A 612 -14.56 127.74 -46.04
C LYS A 612 -14.81 128.14 -47.49
N GLU A 613 -15.25 127.22 -48.34
CA GLU A 613 -15.61 127.50 -49.73
C GLU A 613 -16.88 128.37 -49.84
N ASN A 614 -17.86 128.13 -48.97
CA ASN A 614 -19.03 128.99 -48.81
C ASN A 614 -18.66 130.40 -48.32
N ALA A 615 -17.74 130.52 -47.36
CA ALA A 615 -17.22 131.83 -46.93
C ALA A 615 -16.46 132.55 -48.06
N LEU A 616 -15.67 131.81 -48.84
CA LEU A 616 -14.93 132.36 -49.99
C LEU A 616 -15.89 132.87 -51.08
N THR A 617 -16.94 132.12 -51.39
CA THR A 617 -17.96 132.55 -52.36
C THR A 617 -18.72 133.79 -51.87
N GLN A 618 -19.08 133.86 -50.58
CA GLN A 618 -19.65 135.08 -49.98
C GLN A 618 -18.71 136.28 -50.12
N LEU A 619 -17.42 136.14 -49.78
CA LEU A 619 -16.42 137.19 -49.97
C LEU A 619 -16.29 137.62 -51.44
N THR A 620 -16.38 136.67 -52.37
CA THR A 620 -16.32 136.96 -53.81
C THR A 620 -17.53 137.79 -54.27
N VAL A 621 -18.72 137.53 -53.72
CA VAL A 621 -19.92 138.33 -53.98
C VAL A 621 -19.78 139.74 -53.41
N ILE A 622 -19.29 139.86 -52.17
CA ILE A 622 -19.04 141.17 -51.53
C ILE A 622 -18.06 142.00 -52.35
N ASN A 623 -16.93 141.42 -52.78
CA ASN A 623 -15.95 142.11 -53.60
C ASN A 623 -16.55 142.58 -54.94
N LYS A 624 -17.37 141.75 -55.60
CA LYS A 624 -18.07 142.17 -56.84
C LYS A 624 -19.03 143.34 -56.60
N GLU A 625 -19.69 143.39 -55.45
CA GLU A 625 -20.59 144.49 -55.10
C GLU A 625 -19.81 145.78 -54.80
N GLN A 626 -18.69 145.67 -54.07
CA GLN A 626 -17.77 146.79 -53.85
C GLN A 626 -17.17 147.33 -55.16
N ASP A 627 -16.81 146.46 -56.10
CA ASP A 627 -16.32 146.89 -57.42
C ASP A 627 -17.38 147.68 -58.19
N LYS A 628 -18.67 147.29 -58.10
CA LYS A 628 -19.78 148.07 -58.69
C LYS A 628 -19.93 149.43 -58.02
N GLU A 629 -19.87 149.47 -56.69
CA GLU A 629 -19.99 150.71 -55.91
C GLU A 629 -18.84 151.67 -56.22
N LEU A 630 -17.61 151.15 -56.32
CA LEU A 630 -16.44 151.91 -56.78
C LEU A 630 -16.59 152.42 -58.22
N MET A 631 -17.15 151.61 -59.13
CA MET A 631 -17.47 152.05 -60.49
C MET A 631 -18.51 153.18 -60.50
N GLN A 632 -19.53 153.10 -59.65
CA GLN A 632 -20.55 154.14 -59.51
C GLN A 632 -19.94 155.44 -58.98
N GLN A 633 -19.12 155.36 -57.92
CA GLN A 633 -18.40 156.51 -57.38
C GLN A 633 -17.44 157.11 -58.41
N LYS A 634 -16.74 156.26 -59.20
CA LYS A 634 -15.86 156.72 -60.28
C LYS A 634 -16.65 157.50 -61.34
N ASN A 635 -17.81 156.99 -61.76
CA ASN A 635 -18.69 157.68 -62.71
C ASN A 635 -19.22 159.02 -62.16
N GLU A 636 -19.54 159.07 -60.86
CA GLU A 636 -19.96 160.30 -60.19
C GLU A 636 -18.83 161.34 -60.13
N ILE A 637 -17.60 160.92 -59.83
CA ILE A 637 -16.40 161.77 -59.90
C ILE A 637 -16.18 162.28 -61.33
N GLU A 638 -16.37 161.45 -62.35
CA GLU A 638 -16.26 161.83 -63.76
C GLU A 638 -17.29 162.91 -64.12
N LEU A 639 -18.54 162.75 -63.67
CA LEU A 639 -19.62 163.71 -63.86
C LEU A 639 -19.32 165.05 -63.17
N LEU A 640 -18.84 165.00 -61.93
CA LEU A 640 -18.43 166.20 -61.17
C LEU A 640 -17.25 166.92 -61.84
N LYS A 641 -16.29 166.19 -62.41
CA LYS A 641 -15.20 166.78 -63.21
C LYS A 641 -15.73 167.49 -64.46
N ILE A 642 -16.66 166.88 -65.19
CA ILE A 642 -17.32 167.50 -66.34
C ILE A 642 -18.05 168.78 -65.91
N GLN A 643 -18.77 168.74 -64.78
CA GLN A 643 -19.47 169.90 -64.26
C GLN A 643 -18.51 171.05 -63.88
N ILE A 644 -17.36 170.74 -63.27
CA ILE A 644 -16.32 171.73 -62.99
C ILE A 644 -15.78 172.34 -64.29
N LEU A 645 -15.53 171.54 -65.34
CA LEU A 645 -15.07 172.04 -66.63
C LEU A 645 -16.08 173.01 -67.28
N TYR A 646 -17.38 172.70 -67.22
CA TYR A 646 -18.41 173.62 -67.70
C TYR A 646 -18.42 174.94 -66.92
N TYR A 647 -18.34 174.89 -65.59
CA TYR A 647 -18.26 176.11 -64.78
C TYR A 647 -17.00 176.93 -65.04
N GLU A 648 -15.87 176.25 -65.31
CA GLU A 648 -14.62 176.91 -65.67
C GLU A 648 -14.72 177.60 -67.05
N GLU A 649 -15.39 176.97 -68.01
CA GLU A 649 -15.64 177.56 -69.34
C GLU A 649 -16.65 178.71 -69.30
N ASP A 650 -17.72 178.60 -68.51
CA ASP A 650 -18.67 179.69 -68.25
C ASP A 650 -17.96 180.88 -67.60
N PHE A 651 -17.18 180.63 -66.55
CA PHE A 651 -16.39 181.66 -65.86
C PHE A 651 -15.40 182.35 -66.81
N ASN A 652 -14.70 181.60 -67.67
CA ASN A 652 -13.77 182.15 -68.64
C ASN A 652 -14.48 182.94 -69.75
N SER A 653 -15.68 182.52 -70.16
CA SER A 653 -16.49 183.24 -71.14
C SER A 653 -17.04 184.55 -70.56
N GLU A 654 -17.49 184.54 -69.31
CA GLU A 654 -17.90 185.74 -68.58
C GLU A 654 -16.71 186.69 -68.35
N LYS A 655 -15.53 186.16 -68.02
CA LYS A 655 -14.30 186.94 -67.92
C LYS A 655 -13.95 187.62 -69.25
N ARG A 656 -14.00 186.90 -70.38
CA ARG A 656 -13.76 187.47 -71.72
C ARG A 656 -14.77 188.58 -72.04
N ALA A 657 -16.07 188.34 -71.82
CA ALA A 657 -17.10 189.35 -72.02
C ALA A 657 -16.87 190.60 -71.15
N LYS A 658 -16.42 190.43 -69.90
CA LYS A 658 -16.09 191.54 -69.00
C LYS A 658 -14.84 192.30 -69.44
N GLU A 659 -13.83 191.61 -69.96
CA GLU A 659 -12.63 192.24 -70.55
C GLU A 659 -13.00 193.05 -71.80
N GLU A 660 -13.84 192.52 -72.69
CA GLU A 660 -14.38 193.24 -73.85
C GLU A 660 -15.18 194.48 -73.45
N LEU A 661 -16.11 194.35 -72.49
CA LEU A 661 -16.87 195.48 -71.95
C LEU A 661 -15.97 196.53 -71.27
N SER A 662 -14.87 196.12 -70.65
CA SER A 662 -13.88 197.03 -70.07
C SER A 662 -13.13 197.82 -71.16
N VAL A 663 -12.79 197.16 -72.27
CA VAL A 663 -12.20 197.81 -73.45
C VAL A 663 -13.18 198.82 -74.05
N GLU A 664 -14.44 198.43 -74.24
CA GLU A 664 -15.49 199.31 -74.77
C GLU A 664 -15.78 200.50 -73.84
N LYS A 665 -15.84 200.27 -72.51
CA LYS A 665 -15.94 201.34 -71.52
C LYS A 665 -14.77 202.33 -71.62
N ASN A 666 -13.55 201.84 -71.73
CA ASN A 666 -12.36 202.69 -71.87
C ASN A 666 -12.32 203.43 -73.21
N GLN A 667 -12.91 202.86 -74.27
CA GLN A 667 -13.09 203.51 -75.56
C GLN A 667 -14.09 204.67 -75.45
N LEU A 668 -15.29 204.39 -74.93
CA LEU A 668 -16.36 205.37 -74.71
C LEU A 668 -15.90 206.50 -73.77
N GLN A 669 -15.12 206.18 -72.74
CA GLN A 669 -14.58 207.19 -71.84
C GLN A 669 -13.55 208.10 -72.51
N ARG A 670 -12.73 207.56 -73.44
CA ARG A 670 -11.85 208.38 -74.30
C ARG A 670 -12.65 209.28 -75.24
N GLU A 671 -13.71 208.75 -75.85
CA GLU A 671 -14.60 209.52 -76.72
C GLU A 671 -15.30 210.64 -75.95
N LEU A 672 -15.72 210.38 -74.71
CA LEU A 672 -16.30 211.35 -73.78
C LEU A 672 -15.31 212.46 -73.42
N GLU A 673 -14.05 212.13 -73.10
CA GLU A 673 -13.00 213.12 -72.84
C GLU A 673 -12.67 213.99 -74.07
N ILE A 674 -12.72 213.41 -75.28
CA ILE A 674 -12.56 214.15 -76.54
C ILE A 674 -13.75 215.10 -76.77
N ALA A 675 -14.98 214.67 -76.46
CA ALA A 675 -16.18 215.50 -76.54
C ALA A 675 -16.13 216.66 -75.55
N TYR A 676 -15.71 216.43 -74.30
CA TYR A 676 -15.50 217.50 -73.32
C TYR A 676 -14.42 218.50 -73.74
N ARG A 677 -13.35 218.04 -74.40
CA ARG A 677 -12.29 218.93 -74.92
C ARG A 677 -12.74 219.78 -76.12
N LYS A 678 -13.74 219.34 -76.89
CA LYS A 678 -14.29 220.08 -78.05
C LYS A 678 -15.33 221.15 -77.69
N ILE A 679 -16.01 221.01 -76.54
CA ILE A 679 -17.03 221.97 -76.10
C ILE A 679 -16.43 223.16 -75.32
N GLY A 680 -15.21 223.02 -74.79
CA GLY A 680 -14.54 224.04 -73.97
C GLY A 680 -14.07 225.34 -74.67
N HIS A 681 -14.39 225.61 -75.95
CA HIS A 681 -13.82 226.77 -76.67
C HIS A 681 -14.80 227.82 -77.24
N LEU A 682 -16.11 227.74 -76.99
CA LEU A 682 -17.07 228.78 -77.42
C LEU A 682 -18.25 228.98 -76.42
N HIS A 683 -18.02 229.63 -75.27
CA HIS A 683 -18.88 230.66 -74.63
C HIS A 683 -18.58 230.89 -73.13
N HIS A 684 -18.19 232.13 -72.81
CA HIS A 684 -18.74 233.00 -71.75
C HIS A 684 -18.61 232.62 -70.24
N PRO A 685 -18.88 233.56 -69.29
CA PRO A 685 -17.95 233.93 -68.22
C PRO A 685 -18.51 233.66 -66.80
N GLU A 686 -17.77 234.14 -65.80
CA GLU A 686 -18.14 234.35 -64.39
C GLU A 686 -18.08 233.17 -63.40
N LEU A 687 -17.14 233.38 -62.46
CA LEU A 687 -17.15 233.20 -61.00
C LEU A 687 -17.31 231.81 -60.34
N GLU A 688 -16.33 231.61 -59.44
CA GLU A 688 -16.11 230.62 -58.37
C GLU A 688 -16.01 229.13 -58.73
#